data_AF-A0A3M2G9H5-F1
#
_entry.id   AF-A0A3M2G9H5-F1
#
_cell.length_a   1.000
_cell.length_b   1.000
_cell.length_c   1.000
_cell.angle_alpha   90.00
_cell.angle_beta   90.00
_cell.angle_gamma   90.00
#
_symmetry.space_group_name_H-M   'P 1'
#
loop_
_entity.id
_entity.type
_entity.pdbx_description
1 polymer ?
#
loop_
_entity_poly.entity_id
_entity_poly.type
_entity_poly.pdbx_seq_one_letter_code
_entity_poly.pdbx_strand_id
1 'polypeptide(L)'
;MVFQILILFTSQEVFMKQFVLIWVSLFLGLGTHYGLAEDSAPWFQPEGYPGCSHGKDEAKYRHYFSNLRTDHGFDATYYDVHLEIDPETEMVEGTVHMTATSTEAGLQTIELDLMEDMTVSNVVMNDTDVDFIHENNQLAITLDTAYDEGQPFTVSVQYYGTPAYGIYFFPSIGEVSTHNQPSDVRYYIPCFDDPSDKADSLSMNLTFPSEWNVYSNGVLREIVDNGETRTHRWHTQYPISTYLIAFVASPDYEVLELEYEALDGTIMPMPCYVFNWQYEEAEGSFQDMQFMMESLVNHFGEYPFLAEKYGQASFHIFGGGMENQTITLLHANTIDGSINHNFWLYAHELGHQWWGDMITCETWADIWLNEGFASYTEALYYEAYFGDIRPYVLSMRNSYQNQGYDHPVYDPPPGFLFSNVVYDKAGMVLHMLRGLYPDQFDDILAEYRAQYAFSTAETADFHQVCETVTGDDLDWFFDEWIYDEGYPQFDIFWDMWQSSENTYTLEMALYQTQTAEGDRLFEMPMQLGGDYTINEDNEIYELETVQIEATDANYVTLTFNDEPLDVAIDPYEWVVVKSVNVARTQKFAVDQIGILDNDNDQLLEENETANLVFGLRNGLAPAENVSVTLVTTDDAVTITDDTAVFGTIGAGEMVLNTNDPFTIQIADEIEPHEVSFDLVISWGDGSHTTIEQTVAIGPAQDVLVVNDDDGNPAYLHYYTGALEAAPTAYQIRDNRLFGVPTSEHLDNFDLVIWYTGDQTENTLTGAEQAVLMTYLENGGNLLLSGQGIAEDIGNSMFYTDYLHATMQPGNTSGQRILQGVDGDPISDGMVVSISGGDGANNQTHVNVIEPQEDAESFLNFFPTTNSVALHYQGDYRLIYLAFGFEAVNQRTPVMASREELMYNMLMFLDPNVDVVTPEPHILTPESYSLSNYPNPFNPQTTIAYELPQTTEVTLAIYDIQGRLIRTLVHGAHSAGRYSTVWNGRDSDGQPVGSGVYVYRLTTDTFSDSRTMMLMK
;
A
#
# COMPACT_ATOMS: atom_id res chain seq x y z
N MET A 1 -51.07 -3.99 -20.51
CA MET A 1 -52.17 -3.03 -20.36
C MET A 1 -53.26 -3.63 -19.47
N VAL A 2 -53.31 -3.17 -18.21
CA VAL A 2 -54.53 -2.93 -17.40
C VAL A 2 -55.37 -4.13 -16.90
N PHE A 3 -55.21 -4.42 -15.59
CA PHE A 3 -56.23 -4.58 -14.50
C PHE A 3 -57.37 -5.63 -14.67
N GLN A 4 -57.88 -6.39 -13.68
CA GLN A 4 -57.88 -6.42 -12.20
C GLN A 4 -58.68 -7.68 -11.77
N ILE A 5 -58.50 -8.23 -10.55
CA ILE A 5 -59.60 -8.80 -9.70
C ILE A 5 -59.10 -9.14 -8.26
N LEU A 6 -59.79 -8.53 -7.27
CA LEU A 6 -60.14 -8.89 -5.86
C LEU A 6 -59.04 -9.42 -4.88
N ILE A 7 -58.65 -8.78 -3.77
CA ILE A 7 -59.31 -8.24 -2.52
C ILE A 7 -59.82 -9.30 -1.50
N LEU A 8 -59.33 -9.16 -0.25
CA LEU A 8 -59.87 -9.47 1.11
C LEU A 8 -59.02 -10.51 1.89
N PHE A 9 -58.48 -10.30 3.09
CA PHE A 9 -58.95 -9.59 4.31
C PHE A 9 -57.79 -9.07 5.19
N THR A 10 -58.10 -8.00 5.94
CA THR A 10 -57.25 -7.21 6.86
C THR A 10 -57.31 -7.66 8.33
N SER A 11 -56.23 -7.32 9.05
CA SER A 11 -56.14 -6.82 10.45
C SER A 11 -56.49 -7.72 11.64
N GLN A 12 -55.54 -7.93 12.57
CA GLN A 12 -55.34 -7.06 13.74
C GLN A 12 -54.17 -7.52 14.62
N GLU A 13 -53.29 -6.58 14.95
CA GLU A 13 -52.36 -6.64 16.08
C GLU A 13 -53.08 -6.40 17.41
N VAL A 14 -52.55 -7.02 18.47
CA VAL A 14 -52.28 -6.51 19.83
C VAL A 14 -52.36 -7.69 20.79
N PHE A 15 -51.23 -8.14 21.36
CA PHE A 15 -51.12 -8.54 22.77
C PHE A 15 -49.66 -8.84 23.17
N MET A 16 -49.15 -8.06 24.16
CA MET A 16 -47.96 -8.25 25.02
C MET A 16 -46.57 -8.20 24.34
N LYS A 17 -45.60 -7.30 24.65
CA LYS A 17 -45.23 -6.56 25.89
C LYS A 17 -45.30 -7.38 27.18
N GLN A 18 -44.24 -8.13 27.47
CA GLN A 18 -43.65 -8.28 28.81
C GLN A 18 -42.32 -9.05 28.72
N PHE A 19 -41.21 -8.37 29.04
CA PHE A 19 -40.08 -8.80 29.88
C PHE A 19 -38.78 -8.10 29.47
N VAL A 20 -38.46 -7.03 30.19
CA VAL A 20 -37.16 -6.38 30.30
C VAL A 20 -36.77 -6.42 31.79
N LEU A 21 -35.46 -6.52 32.07
CA LEU A 21 -34.75 -6.61 33.36
C LEU A 21 -34.70 -8.04 33.92
N ILE A 22 -33.55 -8.59 34.35
CA ILE A 22 -32.60 -8.08 35.35
C ILE A 22 -31.18 -8.69 35.18
N TRP A 23 -30.14 -7.86 35.40
CA TRP A 23 -28.85 -8.11 36.10
C TRP A 23 -27.58 -7.70 35.32
N VAL A 24 -27.01 -6.59 35.81
CA VAL A 24 -25.64 -6.11 35.60
C VAL A 24 -24.80 -6.51 36.83
N SER A 25 -23.56 -6.94 36.56
CA SER A 25 -22.38 -7.01 37.44
C SER A 25 -22.33 -7.99 38.61
N LEU A 26 -21.40 -8.96 38.53
CA LEU A 26 -20.31 -9.21 39.50
C LEU A 26 -19.60 -10.55 39.23
N PHE A 27 -18.43 -10.54 38.58
CA PHE A 27 -17.12 -10.74 39.22
C PHE A 27 -16.02 -11.01 38.18
N LEU A 28 -14.96 -10.19 38.29
CA LEU A 28 -13.64 -10.34 37.68
C LEU A 28 -12.98 -11.68 38.02
N GLY A 29 -12.18 -12.21 37.10
CA GLY A 29 -11.26 -13.31 37.39
C GLY A 29 -10.45 -13.81 36.19
N LEU A 30 -9.33 -13.13 35.93
CA LEU A 30 -8.07 -13.62 35.33
C LEU A 30 -8.07 -14.01 33.84
N GLY A 31 -7.08 -13.45 33.14
CA GLY A 31 -6.92 -13.51 31.69
C GLY A 31 -6.25 -14.79 31.18
N THR A 32 -6.30 -14.92 29.86
CA THR A 32 -5.16 -15.10 28.93
C THR A 32 -5.73 -15.25 27.50
N HIS A 33 -5.12 -14.53 26.56
CA HIS A 33 -5.02 -14.76 25.10
C HIS A 33 -6.30 -15.04 24.28
N TYR A 34 -6.52 -14.25 23.23
CA TYR A 34 -6.74 -14.67 21.84
C TYR A 34 -7.09 -13.44 21.00
N GLY A 35 -6.36 -13.23 19.90
CA GLY A 35 -6.69 -12.26 18.85
C GLY A 35 -7.84 -12.75 17.98
N LEU A 36 -8.57 -11.80 17.40
CA LEU A 36 -9.60 -11.97 16.36
C LEU A 36 -9.45 -10.72 15.46
N ALA A 37 -8.97 -10.83 14.22
CA ALA A 37 -9.60 -11.38 13.01
C ALA A 37 -10.74 -10.50 12.47
N GLU A 38 -10.54 -10.06 11.23
CA GLU A 38 -11.38 -9.24 10.36
C GLU A 38 -12.71 -9.94 10.01
N ASP A 39 -13.76 -9.15 9.77
CA ASP A 39 -15.05 -9.59 9.24
C ASP A 39 -15.41 -8.74 7.99
N SER A 40 -15.20 -9.29 6.80
CA SER A 40 -15.88 -8.87 5.56
C SER A 40 -16.99 -9.88 5.21
N ALA A 41 -18.17 -9.35 4.89
CA ALA A 41 -19.48 -9.99 4.85
C ALA A 41 -19.71 -10.92 3.61
N PRO A 42 -20.84 -11.67 3.51
CA PRO A 42 -20.82 -13.11 3.26
C PRO A 42 -21.38 -13.53 1.87
N TRP A 43 -20.81 -14.59 1.30
CA TRP A 43 -21.38 -15.31 0.16
C TRP A 43 -22.03 -16.63 0.60
N PHE A 44 -23.20 -16.92 0.03
CA PHE A 44 -24.02 -18.09 0.27
C PHE A 44 -23.26 -19.39 -0.08
N GLN A 45 -23.08 -20.29 0.89
CA GLN A 45 -22.57 -21.65 0.73
C GLN A 45 -23.74 -22.63 0.49
N PRO A 46 -23.77 -23.41 -0.60
CA PRO A 46 -24.46 -24.69 -0.60
C PRO A 46 -23.63 -25.70 0.21
N GLU A 47 -24.26 -26.32 1.21
CA GLU A 47 -23.63 -27.35 2.05
C GLU A 47 -23.10 -28.53 1.19
N GLY A 48 -21.78 -28.76 1.16
CA GLY A 48 -21.26 -30.01 0.59
C GLY A 48 -19.80 -30.16 0.20
N TYR A 49 -18.98 -29.10 0.10
CA TYR A 49 -17.56 -29.22 -0.28
C TYR A 49 -16.62 -28.70 0.82
N PRO A 50 -15.50 -29.38 1.11
CA PRO A 50 -14.49 -28.83 2.00
C PRO A 50 -13.80 -27.68 1.27
N GLY A 51 -14.10 -26.44 1.68
CA GLY A 51 -13.32 -25.28 1.28
C GLY A 51 -11.85 -25.47 1.65
N CYS A 52 -10.96 -24.86 0.87
CA CYS A 52 -9.56 -24.64 1.21
C CYS A 52 -9.46 -24.02 2.61
N SER A 53 -9.41 -24.88 3.62
CA SER A 53 -9.10 -24.51 4.98
C SER A 53 -7.60 -24.70 5.13
N HIS A 54 -6.91 -23.56 5.20
CA HIS A 54 -5.60 -23.46 5.79
C HIS A 54 -5.63 -24.18 7.14
N GLY A 55 -4.76 -25.19 7.30
CA GLY A 55 -4.58 -25.91 8.54
C GLY A 55 -5.22 -27.30 8.57
N LYS A 56 -4.59 -28.26 7.88
CA LYS A 56 -4.29 -29.63 8.34
C LYS A 56 -3.70 -30.47 7.21
N ASP A 57 -2.49 -30.16 6.75
CA ASP A 57 -1.60 -31.18 6.16
C ASP A 57 -0.11 -30.74 6.11
N GLU A 58 0.34 -29.93 7.07
CA GLU A 58 1.76 -29.52 7.27
C GLU A 58 2.77 -30.70 7.44
N ALA A 59 2.29 -31.94 7.53
CA ALA A 59 3.15 -33.11 7.68
C ALA A 59 3.46 -33.86 6.38
N LYS A 60 2.71 -33.63 5.29
CA LYS A 60 2.93 -34.34 4.01
C LYS A 60 3.92 -33.66 3.08
N TYR A 61 4.07 -32.34 3.15
CA TYR A 61 4.96 -31.58 2.25
C TYR A 61 6.42 -31.49 2.72
N ARG A 62 6.76 -32.12 3.85
CA ARG A 62 8.07 -31.98 4.51
C ARG A 62 9.24 -32.72 3.85
N HIS A 63 9.06 -33.34 2.66
CA HIS A 63 10.07 -34.26 2.13
C HIS A 63 10.45 -34.12 0.64
N TYR A 64 9.82 -33.25 -0.17
CA TYR A 64 9.88 -33.44 -1.62
C TYR A 64 10.72 -32.45 -2.45
N PHE A 65 11.01 -31.23 -2.00
CA PHE A 65 11.43 -30.19 -2.97
C PHE A 65 12.90 -29.73 -2.93
N SER A 66 13.80 -30.40 -2.19
CA SER A 66 15.24 -30.03 -2.16
C SER A 66 16.22 -31.14 -2.55
N ASN A 67 15.75 -32.31 -2.99
CA ASN A 67 16.61 -33.33 -3.56
C ASN A 67 16.20 -33.55 -5.01
N LEU A 68 17.06 -33.17 -5.95
CA LEU A 68 17.04 -33.64 -7.34
C LEU A 68 16.71 -35.15 -7.34
N ARG A 69 15.58 -35.55 -7.94
CA ARG A 69 15.32 -36.95 -8.29
C ARG A 69 16.01 -37.33 -9.62
N THR A 70 16.94 -36.51 -10.13
CA THR A 70 17.42 -36.52 -11.52
C THR A 70 18.18 -37.77 -11.98
N ASP A 71 18.57 -38.69 -11.10
CA ASP A 71 19.19 -39.96 -11.52
C ASP A 71 18.29 -41.15 -11.19
N HIS A 72 17.46 -41.54 -12.16
CA HIS A 72 16.59 -42.72 -12.13
C HIS A 72 17.01 -43.82 -13.14
N GLY A 73 18.16 -43.65 -13.78
CA GLY A 73 18.80 -44.66 -14.65
C GLY A 73 18.20 -44.85 -16.05
N PHE A 74 17.17 -44.09 -16.42
CA PHE A 74 16.57 -44.09 -17.75
C PHE A 74 16.06 -42.69 -18.14
N ASP A 75 15.63 -42.53 -19.39
CA ASP A 75 15.00 -41.32 -19.97
C ASP A 75 13.73 -41.78 -20.71
N ALA A 76 12.55 -41.28 -20.31
CA ALA A 76 11.25 -41.75 -20.80
C ALA A 76 10.84 -41.10 -22.14
N THR A 77 11.41 -41.57 -23.24
CA THR A 77 11.17 -40.98 -24.59
C THR A 77 9.72 -41.01 -25.14
N TYR A 78 8.86 -41.95 -24.76
CA TYR A 78 7.49 -42.03 -25.32
C TYR A 78 6.51 -42.76 -24.41
N TYR A 79 5.31 -42.20 -24.29
CA TYR A 79 4.17 -42.83 -23.62
C TYR A 79 3.03 -43.13 -24.60
N ASP A 80 2.55 -44.36 -24.63
CA ASP A 80 1.26 -44.75 -25.23
C ASP A 80 0.32 -45.21 -24.13
N VAL A 81 -0.57 -44.30 -23.73
CA VAL A 81 -1.45 -44.41 -22.57
C VAL A 81 -2.83 -44.83 -23.03
N HIS A 82 -3.34 -45.95 -22.52
CA HIS A 82 -4.70 -46.44 -22.77
C HIS A 82 -5.46 -46.43 -21.45
N LEU A 83 -6.48 -45.58 -21.35
CA LEU A 83 -7.34 -45.50 -20.17
C LEU A 83 -8.78 -45.80 -20.57
N GLU A 84 -9.40 -46.74 -19.87
CA GLU A 84 -10.85 -46.93 -19.86
C GLU A 84 -11.40 -46.34 -18.55
N ILE A 85 -12.23 -45.32 -18.69
CA ILE A 85 -12.71 -44.49 -17.57
C ILE A 85 -14.22 -44.62 -17.51
N ASP A 86 -14.72 -45.04 -16.34
CA ASP A 86 -16.14 -45.08 -16.04
C ASP A 86 -16.52 -43.91 -15.12
N PRO A 87 -17.19 -42.86 -15.64
CA PRO A 87 -17.56 -41.69 -14.84
C PRO A 87 -18.60 -41.98 -13.75
N GLU A 88 -19.37 -43.07 -13.84
CA GLU A 88 -20.36 -43.42 -12.81
C GLU A 88 -19.73 -44.13 -11.60
N THR A 89 -18.72 -44.96 -11.85
CA THR A 89 -18.04 -45.73 -10.80
C THR A 89 -16.70 -45.14 -10.37
N GLU A 90 -16.23 -44.09 -11.05
CA GLU A 90 -14.93 -43.44 -10.82
C GLU A 90 -13.76 -44.43 -10.97
N MET A 91 -13.97 -45.45 -11.80
CA MET A 91 -13.01 -46.54 -12.00
C MET A 91 -12.19 -46.29 -13.26
N VAL A 92 -10.88 -46.54 -13.15
CA VAL A 92 -9.91 -46.39 -14.24
C VAL A 92 -9.21 -47.73 -14.44
N GLU A 93 -9.30 -48.28 -15.65
CA GLU A 93 -8.46 -49.39 -16.11
C GLU A 93 -7.40 -48.84 -17.07
N GLY A 94 -6.13 -49.11 -16.79
CA GLY A 94 -5.01 -48.55 -17.51
C GLY A 94 -4.11 -49.60 -18.14
N THR A 95 -3.65 -49.34 -19.36
CA THR A 95 -2.49 -49.99 -19.97
C THR A 95 -1.56 -48.91 -20.49
N VAL A 96 -0.38 -48.76 -19.88
CA VAL A 96 0.61 -47.77 -20.27
C VAL A 96 1.83 -48.47 -20.84
N HIS A 97 2.17 -48.13 -22.08
CA HIS A 97 3.42 -48.53 -22.71
C HIS A 97 4.40 -47.36 -22.63
N MET A 98 5.44 -47.50 -21.81
CA MET A 98 6.54 -46.54 -21.72
C MET A 98 7.71 -47.06 -22.53
N THR A 99 8.18 -46.27 -23.49
CA THR A 99 9.48 -46.48 -24.16
C THR A 99 10.50 -45.55 -23.53
N ALA A 100 11.62 -46.12 -23.11
CA ALA A 100 12.68 -45.38 -22.45
C ALA A 100 14.05 -45.81 -22.96
N THR A 101 15.05 -44.94 -22.79
CA THR A 101 16.46 -45.23 -23.06
C THR A 101 17.22 -45.32 -21.75
N SER A 102 18.05 -46.34 -21.57
CA SER A 102 18.89 -46.42 -20.36
C SER A 102 19.96 -45.32 -20.38
N THR A 103 20.13 -44.61 -19.26
CA THR A 103 21.16 -43.57 -19.08
C THR A 103 22.41 -44.10 -18.39
N GLU A 104 22.43 -45.38 -17.99
CA GLU A 104 23.55 -46.00 -17.30
C GLU A 104 23.90 -47.41 -17.84
N ALA A 105 25.10 -47.90 -17.53
CA ALA A 105 25.53 -49.22 -17.98
C ALA A 105 25.04 -50.34 -17.06
N GLY A 106 24.25 -51.27 -17.61
CA GLY A 106 23.82 -52.49 -16.94
C GLY A 106 22.56 -52.34 -16.08
N LEU A 107 21.70 -51.38 -16.41
CA LEU A 107 20.40 -51.14 -15.78
C LEU A 107 19.57 -52.42 -15.76
N GLN A 108 19.11 -52.83 -14.57
CA GLN A 108 18.33 -54.07 -14.36
C GLN A 108 17.00 -53.82 -13.65
N THR A 109 16.78 -52.62 -13.13
CA THR A 109 15.57 -52.27 -12.40
C THR A 109 15.27 -50.81 -12.66
N ILE A 110 14.00 -50.49 -12.81
CA ILE A 110 13.49 -49.12 -12.89
C ILE A 110 12.44 -48.93 -11.80
N GLU A 111 12.26 -47.68 -11.36
CA GLU A 111 11.21 -47.29 -10.43
C GLU A 111 10.31 -46.26 -11.13
N LEU A 112 9.00 -46.52 -11.12
CA LEU A 112 7.97 -45.59 -11.56
C LEU A 112 7.13 -45.15 -10.35
N ASP A 113 6.77 -43.88 -10.29
CA ASP A 113 5.75 -43.39 -9.38
C ASP A 113 4.38 -43.90 -9.83
N LEU A 114 3.70 -44.60 -8.93
CA LEU A 114 2.31 -45.03 -9.10
C LEU A 114 1.69 -45.22 -7.72
N MET A 115 0.58 -44.54 -7.46
CA MET A 115 -0.06 -44.55 -6.15
C MET A 115 -0.66 -45.93 -5.81
N GLU A 116 -0.64 -46.31 -4.51
CA GLU A 116 -1.09 -47.64 -4.05
C GLU A 116 -2.59 -47.92 -4.24
N ASP A 117 -3.39 -46.91 -4.54
CA ASP A 117 -4.80 -47.03 -4.94
C ASP A 117 -4.97 -47.65 -6.34
N MET A 118 -3.89 -47.68 -7.14
CA MET A 118 -3.86 -48.31 -8.46
C MET A 118 -3.26 -49.73 -8.39
N THR A 119 -4.10 -50.75 -8.48
CA THR A 119 -3.65 -52.15 -8.42
C THR A 119 -2.98 -52.59 -9.73
N VAL A 120 -1.68 -52.82 -9.70
CA VAL A 120 -0.93 -53.39 -10.84
C VAL A 120 -1.23 -54.88 -10.99
N SER A 121 -1.80 -55.25 -12.13
CA SER A 121 -2.22 -56.61 -12.47
C SER A 121 -1.17 -57.39 -13.25
N ASN A 122 -0.41 -56.72 -14.13
CA ASN A 122 0.66 -57.33 -14.90
C ASN A 122 1.68 -56.29 -15.37
N VAL A 123 2.94 -56.71 -15.53
CA VAL A 123 3.99 -55.92 -16.19
C VAL A 123 4.66 -56.79 -17.25
N VAL A 124 4.74 -56.27 -18.48
CA VAL A 124 5.23 -57.01 -19.65
C VAL A 124 6.36 -56.24 -20.33
N MET A 125 7.44 -56.96 -20.66
CA MET A 125 8.52 -56.50 -21.52
C MET A 125 8.78 -57.54 -22.62
N ASN A 126 8.90 -57.11 -23.87
CA ASN A 126 9.16 -58.02 -25.02
C ASN A 126 8.24 -59.26 -25.04
N ASP A 127 6.93 -59.05 -24.86
CA ASP A 127 5.90 -60.12 -24.77
C ASP A 127 6.11 -61.14 -23.62
N THR A 128 6.91 -60.80 -22.60
CA THR A 128 7.22 -61.65 -21.45
C THR A 128 6.84 -60.95 -20.15
N ASP A 129 6.15 -61.65 -19.25
CA ASP A 129 5.85 -61.15 -17.91
C ASP A 129 7.16 -60.97 -17.13
N VAL A 130 7.31 -59.83 -16.45
CA VAL A 130 8.47 -59.52 -15.61
C VAL A 130 8.06 -59.36 -14.14
N ASP A 131 9.01 -59.57 -13.24
CA ASP A 131 8.79 -59.42 -11.80
C ASP A 131 8.70 -57.93 -11.43
N PHE A 132 7.74 -57.57 -10.58
CA PHE A 132 7.56 -56.22 -10.07
C PHE A 132 7.16 -56.23 -8.58
N ILE A 133 7.40 -55.10 -7.92
CA ILE A 133 6.93 -54.81 -6.56
C ILE A 133 6.26 -53.43 -6.60
N HIS A 134 5.04 -53.34 -6.06
CA HIS A 134 4.32 -52.09 -5.91
C HIS A 134 4.04 -51.86 -4.43
N GLU A 135 4.79 -50.93 -3.82
CA GLU A 135 4.66 -50.57 -2.41
C GLU A 135 5.18 -49.15 -2.17
N ASN A 136 4.67 -48.47 -1.15
CA ASN A 136 5.06 -47.11 -0.77
C ASN A 136 4.91 -46.08 -1.92
N ASN A 137 3.87 -46.22 -2.74
CA ASN A 137 3.58 -45.39 -3.93
C ASN A 137 4.66 -45.48 -5.03
N GLN A 138 5.46 -46.54 -5.05
CA GLN A 138 6.45 -46.80 -6.10
C GLN A 138 6.27 -48.19 -6.70
N LEU A 139 6.38 -48.26 -8.02
CA LEU A 139 6.39 -49.49 -8.82
C LEU A 139 7.82 -49.79 -9.27
N ALA A 140 8.48 -50.70 -8.55
CA ALA A 140 9.80 -51.20 -8.92
C ALA A 140 9.67 -52.40 -9.88
N ILE A 141 10.27 -52.30 -11.06
CA ILE A 141 10.16 -53.30 -12.14
C ILE A 141 11.54 -53.90 -12.41
N THR A 142 11.66 -55.22 -12.33
CA THR A 142 12.89 -55.92 -12.73
C THR A 142 12.88 -56.13 -14.25
N LEU A 143 13.84 -55.56 -14.96
CA LEU A 143 13.92 -55.64 -16.42
C LEU A 143 14.22 -57.09 -16.87
N ASP A 144 13.78 -57.44 -18.09
CA ASP A 144 13.96 -58.78 -18.67
C ASP A 144 15.43 -59.13 -18.96
N THR A 145 16.26 -58.11 -19.17
CA THR A 145 17.71 -58.18 -19.28
C THR A 145 18.37 -56.92 -18.68
N ALA A 146 19.69 -56.95 -18.51
CA ALA A 146 20.44 -55.73 -18.28
C ALA A 146 20.53 -54.92 -19.59
N TYR A 147 20.27 -53.62 -19.50
CA TYR A 147 20.39 -52.65 -20.59
C TYR A 147 21.63 -51.78 -20.37
N ASP A 148 22.42 -51.55 -21.42
CA ASP A 148 23.55 -50.63 -21.39
C ASP A 148 23.11 -49.21 -21.79
N GLU A 149 23.90 -48.20 -21.42
CA GLU A 149 23.68 -46.79 -21.76
C GLU A 149 23.36 -46.60 -23.26
N GLY A 150 22.29 -45.86 -23.55
CA GLY A 150 21.78 -45.60 -24.90
C GLY A 150 20.94 -46.73 -25.50
N GLN A 151 20.71 -47.85 -24.79
CA GLN A 151 19.83 -48.92 -25.27
C GLN A 151 18.36 -48.62 -24.94
N PRO A 152 17.45 -48.68 -25.92
CA PRO A 152 16.03 -48.50 -25.68
C PRO A 152 15.37 -49.78 -25.16
N PHE A 153 14.35 -49.61 -24.34
CA PHE A 153 13.46 -50.67 -23.86
C PHE A 153 12.01 -50.17 -23.80
N THR A 154 11.07 -51.11 -23.78
CA THR A 154 9.64 -50.80 -23.60
C THR A 154 9.09 -51.64 -22.47
N VAL A 155 8.41 -50.98 -21.54
CA VAL A 155 7.68 -51.61 -20.44
C VAL A 155 6.19 -51.33 -20.59
N SER A 156 5.37 -52.35 -20.37
CA SER A 156 3.91 -52.27 -20.43
C SER A 156 3.33 -52.58 -19.07
N VAL A 157 2.64 -51.62 -18.45
CA VAL A 157 2.04 -51.77 -17.12
C VAL A 157 0.52 -51.81 -17.26
N GLN A 158 -0.10 -52.88 -16.77
CA GLN A 158 -1.56 -53.06 -16.73
C GLN A 158 -2.06 -52.95 -15.30
N TYR A 159 -3.00 -52.05 -15.05
CA TYR A 159 -3.46 -51.72 -13.70
C TYR A 159 -4.92 -51.27 -13.70
N TYR A 160 -5.54 -51.23 -12.53
CA TYR A 160 -6.88 -50.68 -12.35
C TYR A 160 -7.05 -50.11 -10.94
N GLY A 161 -7.92 -49.13 -10.77
CA GLY A 161 -8.17 -48.50 -9.48
C GLY A 161 -9.12 -47.32 -9.55
N THR A 162 -9.25 -46.62 -8.43
CA THR A 162 -9.95 -45.34 -8.35
C THR A 162 -8.92 -44.32 -7.85
N PRO A 163 -8.43 -43.42 -8.72
CA PRO A 163 -7.38 -42.48 -8.34
C PRO A 163 -7.92 -41.48 -7.32
N ALA A 164 -7.17 -41.21 -6.26
CA ALA A 164 -7.56 -40.23 -5.25
C ALA A 164 -7.42 -38.76 -5.72
N TYR A 165 -6.49 -38.51 -6.66
CA TYR A 165 -6.16 -37.20 -7.24
C TYR A 165 -5.79 -37.38 -8.74
N GLY A 166 -5.39 -36.32 -9.44
CA GLY A 166 -5.02 -36.37 -10.85
C GLY A 166 -6.22 -36.39 -11.80
N ILE A 167 -7.19 -37.30 -11.59
CA ILE A 167 -8.49 -37.32 -12.29
C ILE A 167 -9.60 -36.97 -11.32
N TYR A 168 -10.39 -35.96 -11.67
CA TYR A 168 -11.51 -35.47 -10.89
C TYR A 168 -12.82 -35.80 -11.59
N PHE A 169 -13.75 -36.38 -10.82
CA PHE A 169 -15.06 -36.79 -11.31
C PHE A 169 -16.14 -35.87 -10.73
N PHE A 170 -16.97 -35.30 -11.60
CA PHE A 170 -18.12 -34.49 -11.21
C PHE A 170 -19.43 -35.07 -11.80
N PRO A 171 -19.92 -36.22 -11.28
CA PRO A 171 -21.09 -36.90 -11.85
C PRO A 171 -22.36 -36.05 -11.86
N SER A 172 -22.49 -35.08 -10.94
CA SER A 172 -23.66 -34.20 -10.85
C SER A 172 -23.81 -33.24 -12.02
N ILE A 173 -22.71 -32.90 -12.69
CA ILE A 173 -22.67 -31.99 -13.84
C ILE A 173 -22.19 -32.69 -15.12
N GLY A 174 -21.79 -33.96 -15.04
CA GLY A 174 -21.33 -34.73 -16.19
C GLY A 174 -19.97 -34.25 -16.70
N GLU A 175 -18.98 -34.16 -15.81
CA GLU A 175 -17.62 -33.79 -16.16
C GLU A 175 -16.62 -34.78 -15.56
N VAL A 176 -15.57 -35.07 -16.32
CA VAL A 176 -14.31 -35.66 -15.83
C VAL A 176 -13.18 -34.80 -16.35
N SER A 177 -12.31 -34.33 -15.47
CA SER A 177 -11.20 -33.42 -15.82
C SER A 177 -9.95 -33.77 -15.01
N THR A 178 -8.79 -33.33 -15.47
CA THR A 178 -7.50 -33.60 -14.81
C THR A 178 -6.82 -32.36 -14.27
N HIS A 179 -6.06 -32.52 -13.19
CA HIS A 179 -5.09 -31.54 -12.73
C HIS A 179 -3.89 -32.27 -12.13
N ASN A 180 -2.70 -31.98 -12.65
CA ASN A 180 -1.51 -32.79 -12.42
C ASN A 180 -0.33 -32.02 -11.82
N GLN A 181 -0.40 -30.70 -11.70
CA GLN A 181 0.65 -29.91 -11.06
C GLN A 181 0.49 -29.97 -9.53
N PRO A 182 1.56 -30.13 -8.75
CA PRO A 182 2.95 -30.35 -9.20
C PRO A 182 3.21 -31.79 -9.64
N SER A 183 2.50 -32.80 -9.11
CA SER A 183 2.91 -34.20 -9.30
C SER A 183 1.75 -35.21 -9.12
N ASP A 184 0.59 -34.93 -9.72
CA ASP A 184 -0.63 -35.70 -9.52
C ASP A 184 -0.93 -36.70 -10.65
N VAL A 185 -0.14 -36.69 -11.73
CA VAL A 185 -0.28 -37.65 -12.83
C VAL A 185 0.06 -39.10 -12.39
N ARG A 186 0.94 -39.26 -11.38
CA ARG A 186 1.27 -40.55 -10.73
C ARG A 186 0.08 -41.27 -10.11
N TYR A 187 -1.05 -40.59 -9.91
CA TYR A 187 -2.28 -41.21 -9.41
C TYR A 187 -2.96 -42.08 -10.45
N TYR A 188 -2.64 -41.92 -11.74
CA TYR A 188 -3.30 -42.68 -12.79
C TYR A 188 -2.42 -43.05 -14.00
N ILE A 189 -1.17 -42.58 -14.09
CA ILE A 189 -0.18 -43.04 -15.08
C ILE A 189 1.12 -43.44 -14.34
N PRO A 190 1.61 -44.69 -14.47
CA PRO A 190 2.94 -45.05 -14.00
C PRO A 190 4.01 -44.34 -14.83
N CYS A 191 4.73 -43.41 -14.21
CA CYS A 191 5.76 -42.58 -14.84
C CYS A 191 6.85 -42.24 -13.83
N PHE A 192 7.95 -41.65 -14.27
CA PHE A 192 8.83 -40.93 -13.35
C PHE A 192 8.31 -39.49 -13.30
N ASP A 193 7.63 -39.14 -12.20
CA ASP A 193 6.80 -37.95 -12.15
C ASP A 193 7.57 -36.77 -11.57
N ASP A 194 8.34 -36.15 -12.45
CA ASP A 194 9.24 -35.03 -12.19
C ASP A 194 9.21 -34.09 -13.41
N PRO A 195 9.24 -32.76 -13.21
CA PRO A 195 9.15 -31.81 -14.33
C PRO A 195 10.25 -31.98 -15.38
N SER A 196 11.43 -32.50 -14.98
CA SER A 196 12.60 -32.70 -15.84
C SER A 196 12.48 -33.84 -16.86
N ASP A 197 11.69 -34.89 -16.59
CA ASP A 197 11.58 -36.07 -17.47
C ASP A 197 10.52 -35.86 -18.56
N LYS A 198 10.88 -35.04 -19.56
CA LYS A 198 10.01 -34.77 -20.70
C LYS A 198 10.06 -35.93 -21.69
N ALA A 199 8.91 -36.54 -21.94
CA ALA A 199 8.79 -37.52 -23.03
C ALA A 199 8.76 -36.81 -24.38
N ASP A 200 9.53 -37.30 -25.37
CA ASP A 200 9.58 -36.73 -26.73
C ASP A 200 8.20 -36.61 -27.39
N SER A 201 7.28 -37.52 -27.04
CA SER A 201 5.90 -37.52 -27.53
C SER A 201 4.98 -38.35 -26.62
N LEU A 202 3.68 -38.14 -26.76
CA LEU A 202 2.65 -38.82 -25.97
C LEU A 202 1.42 -39.14 -26.83
N SER A 203 0.89 -40.35 -26.67
CA SER A 203 -0.44 -40.73 -27.18
C SER A 203 -1.39 -41.04 -26.04
N MET A 204 -2.53 -40.35 -26.02
CA MET A 204 -3.61 -40.55 -25.05
C MET A 204 -4.79 -41.24 -25.76
N ASN A 205 -5.06 -42.49 -25.39
CA ASN A 205 -6.17 -43.31 -25.88
C ASN A 205 -7.24 -43.38 -24.78
N LEU A 206 -8.18 -42.44 -24.82
CA LEU A 206 -9.17 -42.22 -23.76
C LEU A 206 -10.51 -42.85 -24.12
N THR A 207 -10.92 -43.88 -23.39
CA THR A 207 -12.16 -44.61 -23.61
C THR A 207 -13.22 -44.21 -22.60
N PHE A 208 -14.34 -43.68 -23.10
CA PHE A 208 -15.48 -43.19 -22.32
C PHE A 208 -16.80 -43.74 -22.89
N PRO A 209 -17.94 -43.63 -22.16
CA PRO A 209 -19.26 -43.90 -22.73
C PRO A 209 -19.49 -43.14 -24.04
N SER A 210 -20.21 -43.75 -24.99
CA SER A 210 -20.26 -43.31 -26.39
C SER A 210 -20.77 -41.88 -26.65
N GLU A 211 -21.48 -41.29 -25.69
CA GLU A 211 -22.05 -39.95 -25.71
C GLU A 211 -21.12 -38.84 -25.20
N TRP A 212 -19.95 -39.20 -24.63
CA TRP A 212 -18.99 -38.23 -24.10
C TRP A 212 -18.06 -37.72 -25.19
N ASN A 213 -17.82 -36.40 -25.19
CA ASN A 213 -16.76 -35.77 -25.96
C ASN A 213 -15.52 -35.67 -25.06
N VAL A 214 -14.34 -35.99 -25.60
CA VAL A 214 -13.08 -36.04 -24.85
C VAL A 214 -12.00 -35.26 -25.58
N TYR A 215 -11.37 -34.32 -24.89
CA TYR A 215 -10.33 -33.44 -25.41
C TYR A 215 -9.07 -33.55 -24.56
N SER A 216 -7.89 -33.59 -25.19
CA SER A 216 -6.60 -33.80 -24.54
C SER A 216 -5.47 -33.09 -25.32
N ASN A 217 -4.22 -33.22 -24.88
CA ASN A 217 -3.06 -32.59 -25.50
C ASN A 217 -2.89 -33.01 -26.98
N GLY A 218 -2.27 -32.15 -27.78
CA GLY A 218 -1.94 -32.37 -29.18
C GLY A 218 -3.15 -32.46 -30.10
N VAL A 219 -3.09 -33.31 -31.12
CA VAL A 219 -4.12 -33.42 -32.16
C VAL A 219 -4.92 -34.71 -32.07
N LEU A 220 -6.23 -34.61 -32.30
CA LEU A 220 -7.11 -35.77 -32.42
C LEU A 220 -6.78 -36.53 -33.70
N ARG A 221 -6.33 -37.77 -33.57
CA ARG A 221 -5.99 -38.63 -34.72
C ARG A 221 -7.17 -39.49 -35.17
N GLU A 222 -7.92 -40.03 -34.22
CA GLU A 222 -9.00 -40.99 -34.51
C GLU A 222 -10.00 -41.05 -33.36
N ILE A 223 -11.27 -41.32 -33.68
CA ILE A 223 -12.29 -41.76 -32.73
C ILE A 223 -12.70 -43.18 -33.13
N VAL A 224 -12.50 -44.14 -32.23
CA VAL A 224 -12.88 -45.55 -32.43
C VAL A 224 -14.21 -45.81 -31.73
N ASP A 225 -15.23 -46.20 -32.49
CA ASP A 225 -16.53 -46.62 -31.95
C ASP A 225 -16.48 -48.10 -31.54
N ASN A 226 -16.58 -48.35 -30.23
CA ASN A 226 -16.57 -49.69 -29.63
C ASN A 226 -17.99 -50.20 -29.32
N GLY A 227 -19.03 -49.47 -29.73
CA GLY A 227 -20.43 -49.80 -29.48
C GLY A 227 -21.00 -49.02 -28.29
N GLU A 228 -20.73 -49.48 -27.06
CA GLU A 228 -21.20 -48.79 -25.83
C GLU A 228 -20.23 -47.68 -25.39
N THR A 229 -18.97 -47.75 -25.80
CA THR A 229 -17.92 -46.77 -25.51
C THR A 229 -17.28 -46.24 -26.81
N ARG A 230 -16.55 -45.13 -26.71
CA ARG A 230 -15.68 -44.60 -27.75
C ARG A 230 -14.29 -44.33 -27.22
N THR A 231 -13.27 -44.65 -28.00
CA THR A 231 -11.88 -44.31 -27.71
C THR A 231 -11.47 -43.11 -28.54
N HIS A 232 -11.12 -42.01 -27.89
CA HIS A 232 -10.54 -40.82 -28.53
C HIS A 232 -9.02 -40.93 -28.47
N ARG A 233 -8.37 -40.91 -29.65
CA ARG A 233 -6.92 -41.03 -29.78
C ARG A 233 -6.30 -39.68 -30.04
N TRP A 234 -5.72 -39.10 -29.01
CA TRP A 234 -4.97 -37.85 -29.07
C TRP A 234 -3.48 -38.14 -29.13
N HIS A 235 -2.73 -37.28 -29.81
CA HIS A 235 -1.29 -37.42 -29.94
C HIS A 235 -0.62 -36.06 -29.98
N THR A 236 0.36 -35.85 -29.11
CA THR A 236 1.33 -34.76 -29.25
C THR A 236 2.67 -35.32 -29.73
N GLN A 237 3.27 -34.65 -30.70
CA GLN A 237 4.58 -34.94 -31.29
C GLN A 237 5.69 -34.09 -30.67
N TYR A 238 5.35 -33.17 -29.78
CA TYR A 238 6.30 -32.32 -29.08
C TYR A 238 6.64 -32.90 -27.71
N PRO A 239 7.86 -32.65 -27.21
CA PRO A 239 8.21 -33.02 -25.86
C PRO A 239 7.22 -32.47 -24.83
N ILE A 240 6.86 -33.28 -23.82
CA ILE A 240 5.87 -32.92 -22.81
C ILE A 240 6.29 -33.44 -21.43
N SER A 241 6.18 -32.57 -20.43
CA SER A 241 6.40 -32.94 -19.02
C SER A 241 5.16 -33.59 -18.42
N THR A 242 5.33 -34.47 -17.43
CA THR A 242 4.23 -35.29 -16.88
C THR A 242 3.11 -34.45 -16.25
N TYR A 243 3.45 -33.32 -15.62
CA TYR A 243 2.46 -32.42 -14.99
C TYR A 243 1.57 -31.67 -16.01
N LEU A 244 1.99 -31.59 -17.28
CA LEU A 244 1.28 -30.91 -18.37
C LEU A 244 0.29 -31.81 -19.10
N ILE A 245 0.33 -33.13 -18.85
CA ILE A 245 -0.61 -34.09 -19.41
C ILE A 245 -2.00 -33.74 -18.89
N ALA A 246 -2.99 -33.65 -19.79
CA ALA A 246 -4.36 -33.37 -19.39
C ALA A 246 -5.41 -33.95 -20.33
N PHE A 247 -6.61 -34.15 -19.78
CA PHE A 247 -7.81 -34.28 -20.57
C PHE A 247 -9.03 -33.73 -19.84
N VAL A 248 -10.04 -33.36 -20.63
CA VAL A 248 -11.38 -33.06 -20.15
C VAL A 248 -12.40 -33.89 -20.94
N ALA A 249 -13.47 -34.29 -20.28
CA ALA A 249 -14.54 -35.07 -20.86
C ALA A 249 -15.90 -34.63 -20.33
N SER A 250 -16.86 -34.45 -21.23
CA SER A 250 -18.26 -34.18 -20.90
C SER A 250 -19.16 -34.54 -22.08
N PRO A 251 -20.40 -35.01 -21.84
CA PRO A 251 -21.40 -35.12 -22.90
C PRO A 251 -21.99 -33.76 -23.32
N ASP A 252 -21.72 -32.67 -22.59
CA ASP A 252 -22.30 -31.33 -22.81
C ASP A 252 -21.30 -30.31 -23.38
N TYR A 253 -20.09 -30.74 -23.77
CA TYR A 253 -19.14 -29.84 -24.44
C TYR A 253 -19.59 -29.49 -25.87
N GLU A 254 -19.54 -28.20 -26.18
CA GLU A 254 -19.58 -27.60 -27.51
C GLU A 254 -18.21 -26.99 -27.84
N VAL A 255 -17.95 -26.75 -29.13
CA VAL A 255 -16.65 -26.23 -29.60
C VAL A 255 -16.85 -24.91 -30.33
N LEU A 256 -16.26 -23.84 -29.81
CA LEU A 256 -16.05 -22.58 -30.53
C LEU A 256 -14.70 -22.66 -31.24
N GLU A 257 -14.70 -22.55 -32.57
CA GLU A 257 -13.48 -22.65 -33.38
C GLU A 257 -12.90 -21.25 -33.62
N LEU A 258 -11.69 -21.02 -33.11
CA LEU A 258 -10.86 -19.87 -33.44
C LEU A 258 -9.64 -20.32 -34.26
N GLU A 259 -8.95 -19.38 -34.87
CA GLU A 259 -7.75 -19.64 -35.69
C GLU A 259 -6.70 -18.56 -35.42
N TYR A 260 -5.43 -18.94 -35.53
CA TYR A 260 -4.28 -18.04 -35.54
C TYR A 260 -3.50 -18.18 -36.85
N GLU A 261 -3.14 -17.05 -37.46
CA GLU A 261 -2.26 -17.00 -38.62
C GLU A 261 -0.83 -16.71 -38.16
N ALA A 262 0.03 -17.73 -38.26
CA ALA A 262 1.45 -17.66 -37.93
C ALA A 262 2.23 -16.71 -38.85
N LEU A 263 3.44 -16.35 -38.43
CA LEU A 263 4.35 -15.48 -39.19
C LEU A 263 4.70 -16.02 -40.58
N ASP A 264 4.66 -17.34 -40.77
CA ASP A 264 4.91 -18.00 -42.06
C ASP A 264 3.63 -18.21 -42.92
N GLY A 265 2.47 -17.79 -42.41
CA GLY A 265 1.14 -17.93 -43.03
C GLY A 265 0.45 -19.27 -42.75
N THR A 266 0.99 -20.11 -41.87
CA THR A 266 0.31 -21.31 -41.36
C THR A 266 -0.92 -20.89 -40.56
N ILE A 267 -2.05 -21.57 -40.79
CA ILE A 267 -3.27 -21.40 -39.98
C ILE A 267 -3.29 -22.51 -38.95
N MET A 268 -3.19 -22.15 -37.68
CA MET A 268 -3.27 -23.05 -36.54
C MET A 268 -4.67 -22.98 -35.91
N PRO A 269 -5.30 -24.13 -35.61
CA PRO A 269 -6.58 -24.15 -34.90
C PRO A 269 -6.42 -23.74 -33.43
N MET A 270 -7.40 -22.98 -32.94
CA MET A 270 -7.52 -22.57 -31.53
C MET A 270 -8.90 -22.92 -30.96
N PRO A 271 -9.19 -24.21 -30.76
CA PRO A 271 -10.52 -24.64 -30.32
C PRO A 271 -10.78 -24.31 -28.85
N CYS A 272 -11.92 -23.72 -28.55
CA CYS A 272 -12.42 -23.51 -27.19
C CYS A 272 -13.52 -24.53 -26.87
N TYR A 273 -13.24 -25.47 -25.98
CA TYR A 273 -14.12 -26.53 -25.51
C TYR A 273 -14.89 -26.05 -24.28
N VAL A 274 -16.14 -25.65 -24.45
CA VAL A 274 -16.95 -25.03 -23.40
C VAL A 274 -18.23 -25.80 -23.18
N PHE A 275 -18.80 -25.74 -21.97
CA PHE A 275 -20.11 -26.34 -21.77
C PHE A 275 -21.13 -25.63 -22.66
N ASN A 276 -22.12 -26.35 -23.16
CA ASN A 276 -23.14 -25.83 -24.07
C ASN A 276 -23.83 -24.55 -23.52
N TRP A 277 -24.00 -24.45 -22.20
CA TRP A 277 -24.58 -23.26 -21.57
C TRP A 277 -23.65 -22.02 -21.57
N GLN A 278 -22.34 -22.20 -21.74
CA GLN A 278 -21.33 -21.13 -21.86
C GLN A 278 -21.05 -20.73 -23.31
N TYR A 279 -21.56 -21.45 -24.31
CA TYR A 279 -21.17 -21.22 -25.71
C TYR A 279 -21.35 -19.75 -26.15
N GLU A 280 -22.45 -19.10 -25.74
CA GLU A 280 -22.69 -17.69 -26.05
C GLU A 280 -21.74 -16.74 -25.27
N GLU A 281 -21.27 -17.12 -24.08
CA GLU A 281 -20.32 -16.36 -23.25
C GLU A 281 -18.87 -16.54 -23.75
N ALA A 282 -18.56 -17.68 -24.36
CA ALA A 282 -17.24 -17.97 -24.92
C ALA A 282 -16.86 -17.01 -26.06
N GLU A 283 -17.82 -16.63 -26.92
CA GLU A 283 -17.57 -15.68 -28.02
C GLU A 283 -17.04 -14.33 -27.52
N GLY A 284 -17.59 -13.81 -26.41
CA GLY A 284 -17.14 -12.56 -25.81
C GLY A 284 -15.82 -12.73 -25.06
N SER A 285 -15.68 -13.81 -24.29
CA SER A 285 -14.51 -14.05 -23.44
C SER A 285 -13.22 -14.27 -24.24
N PHE A 286 -13.31 -14.96 -25.38
CA PHE A 286 -12.16 -15.31 -26.21
C PHE A 286 -11.99 -14.42 -27.45
N GLN A 287 -12.76 -13.33 -27.53
CA GLN A 287 -12.78 -12.45 -28.70
C GLN A 287 -11.38 -11.92 -29.07
N ASP A 288 -10.58 -11.56 -28.07
CA ASP A 288 -9.26 -10.94 -28.27
C ASP A 288 -8.10 -11.96 -28.23
N MET A 289 -8.40 -13.26 -28.17
CA MET A 289 -7.39 -14.31 -28.03
C MET A 289 -6.37 -14.32 -29.18
N GLN A 290 -6.81 -14.04 -30.41
CA GLN A 290 -5.90 -13.91 -31.55
C GLN A 290 -4.95 -12.72 -31.37
N PHE A 291 -5.47 -11.56 -30.96
CA PHE A 291 -4.65 -10.37 -30.71
C PHE A 291 -3.67 -10.61 -29.56
N MET A 292 -4.10 -11.31 -28.51
CA MET A 292 -3.24 -11.72 -27.40
C MET A 292 -2.06 -12.55 -27.90
N MET A 293 -2.30 -13.62 -28.66
CA MET A 293 -1.23 -14.43 -29.25
C MET A 293 -0.29 -13.60 -30.15
N GLU A 294 -0.84 -12.76 -31.03
CA GLU A 294 -0.05 -11.88 -31.91
C GLU A 294 0.83 -10.89 -31.12
N SER A 295 0.33 -10.36 -30.01
CA SER A 295 1.09 -9.42 -29.17
C SER A 295 2.31 -10.08 -28.52
N LEU A 296 2.14 -11.31 -28.01
CA LEU A 296 3.20 -12.07 -27.34
C LEU A 296 4.25 -12.60 -28.30
N VAL A 297 3.85 -12.98 -29.52
CA VAL A 297 4.77 -13.41 -30.59
C VAL A 297 5.80 -12.33 -30.94
N ASN A 298 5.49 -11.04 -30.72
CA ASN A 298 6.47 -9.97 -30.94
C ASN A 298 7.64 -10.00 -29.94
N HIS A 299 7.42 -10.48 -28.72
CA HIS A 299 8.44 -10.61 -27.68
C HIS A 299 9.08 -12.00 -27.66
N PHE A 300 8.27 -13.04 -27.65
CA PHE A 300 8.72 -14.42 -27.42
C PHE A 300 9.06 -15.15 -28.72
N GLY A 301 8.66 -14.59 -29.85
CA GLY A 301 8.66 -15.22 -31.17
C GLY A 301 7.52 -16.24 -31.34
N GLU A 302 7.52 -16.91 -32.49
CA GLU A 302 6.41 -17.78 -32.94
C GLU A 302 5.93 -18.79 -31.89
N TYR A 303 4.62 -19.10 -31.89
CA TYR A 303 3.99 -20.08 -31.01
C TYR A 303 4.65 -21.46 -31.14
N PRO A 304 5.07 -22.11 -30.04
CA PRO A 304 5.98 -23.25 -30.11
C PRO A 304 5.33 -24.54 -30.66
N PHE A 305 4.03 -24.72 -30.43
CA PHE A 305 3.31 -25.94 -30.81
C PHE A 305 2.52 -25.80 -32.13
N LEU A 306 3.01 -24.96 -33.05
CA LEU A 306 2.31 -24.54 -34.28
C LEU A 306 1.81 -25.69 -35.17
N ALA A 307 2.48 -26.84 -35.16
CA ALA A 307 2.07 -28.00 -35.94
C ALA A 307 0.87 -28.77 -35.35
N GLU A 308 0.37 -28.34 -34.18
CA GLU A 308 -0.76 -28.93 -33.46
C GLU A 308 -1.91 -27.94 -33.33
N LYS A 309 -2.08 -27.34 -32.14
CA LYS A 309 -3.17 -26.42 -31.79
C LYS A 309 -2.79 -25.62 -30.54
N TYR A 310 -3.56 -24.57 -30.26
CA TYR A 310 -3.68 -24.01 -28.91
C TYR A 310 -5.15 -24.07 -28.46
N GLY A 311 -5.51 -25.09 -27.69
CA GLY A 311 -6.87 -25.29 -27.20
C GLY A 311 -7.11 -24.66 -25.84
N GLN A 312 -8.38 -24.36 -25.55
CA GLN A 312 -8.86 -23.92 -24.24
C GLN A 312 -10.03 -24.78 -23.82
N ALA A 313 -10.13 -25.17 -22.55
CA ALA A 313 -11.21 -26.03 -22.07
C ALA A 313 -11.77 -25.56 -20.73
N SER A 314 -13.09 -25.46 -20.64
CA SER A 314 -13.77 -25.15 -19.37
C SER A 314 -13.76 -26.35 -18.41
N PHE A 315 -13.44 -26.13 -17.15
CA PHE A 315 -13.48 -27.16 -16.08
C PHE A 315 -14.00 -26.61 -14.73
N HIS A 316 -14.17 -27.47 -13.72
CA HIS A 316 -14.66 -27.08 -12.37
C HIS A 316 -13.74 -27.47 -11.20
N ILE A 317 -12.46 -27.76 -11.42
CA ILE A 317 -11.56 -28.24 -10.34
C ILE A 317 -11.24 -27.14 -9.32
N PHE A 318 -10.75 -25.98 -9.76
CA PHE A 318 -10.40 -24.83 -8.89
C PHE A 318 -10.59 -23.51 -9.64
N GLY A 319 -10.63 -22.39 -8.91
CA GLY A 319 -11.07 -21.07 -9.42
C GLY A 319 -10.13 -20.31 -10.37
N GLY A 320 -9.13 -20.96 -10.96
CA GLY A 320 -8.10 -20.35 -11.82
C GLY A 320 -7.97 -21.04 -13.19
N GLY A 321 -6.74 -21.18 -13.67
CA GLY A 321 -6.41 -21.92 -14.89
C GLY A 321 -5.24 -22.88 -14.67
N MET A 322 -4.96 -23.70 -15.68
CA MET A 322 -3.82 -24.62 -15.72
C MET A 322 -3.30 -24.68 -17.16
N GLU A 323 -1.99 -24.55 -17.30
CA GLU A 323 -1.31 -24.29 -18.57
C GLU A 323 -1.13 -25.51 -19.47
N ASN A 324 -1.90 -26.59 -19.25
CA ASN A 324 -1.65 -27.88 -19.86
C ASN A 324 -1.35 -27.77 -21.37
N GLN A 325 -0.15 -28.20 -21.77
CA GLN A 325 0.40 -28.05 -23.12
C GLN A 325 -0.62 -28.28 -24.23
N THR A 326 -0.86 -27.27 -25.07
CA THR A 326 -1.83 -27.23 -26.19
C THR A 326 -3.32 -27.34 -25.81
N ILE A 327 -3.67 -27.39 -24.53
CA ILE A 327 -5.06 -27.43 -24.03
C ILE A 327 -5.18 -26.79 -22.64
N THR A 328 -5.04 -25.46 -22.55
CA THR A 328 -5.22 -24.72 -21.31
C THR A 328 -6.59 -25.03 -20.69
N LEU A 329 -6.62 -25.39 -19.40
CA LEU A 329 -7.87 -25.58 -18.67
C LEU A 329 -8.21 -24.29 -17.91
N LEU A 330 -9.44 -23.81 -18.05
CA LEU A 330 -9.92 -22.56 -17.46
C LEU A 330 -11.16 -22.82 -16.62
N HIS A 331 -11.21 -22.25 -15.42
CA HIS A 331 -12.38 -22.42 -14.55
C HIS A 331 -13.63 -21.87 -15.23
N ALA A 332 -14.74 -22.62 -15.16
CA ALA A 332 -15.98 -22.28 -15.86
C ALA A 332 -16.49 -20.86 -15.56
N ASN A 333 -16.30 -20.34 -14.35
CA ASN A 333 -16.72 -18.98 -13.99
C ASN A 333 -15.88 -17.85 -14.62
N THR A 334 -14.73 -18.16 -15.23
CA THR A 334 -13.88 -17.16 -15.90
C THR A 334 -14.37 -16.83 -17.31
N ILE A 335 -15.10 -17.77 -17.92
CA ILE A 335 -15.74 -17.62 -19.23
C ILE A 335 -17.12 -16.99 -19.00
N ASP A 336 -17.18 -15.66 -18.93
CA ASP A 336 -18.35 -14.90 -18.47
C ASP A 336 -18.97 -13.97 -19.54
N GLY A 337 -18.43 -13.99 -20.77
CA GLY A 337 -18.88 -13.13 -21.86
C GLY A 337 -18.20 -11.77 -21.94
N SER A 338 -17.33 -11.42 -20.99
CA SER A 338 -16.67 -10.12 -20.93
C SER A 338 -15.34 -10.13 -21.69
N ILE A 339 -15.17 -9.16 -22.59
CA ILE A 339 -14.04 -9.09 -23.54
C ILE A 339 -12.67 -8.87 -22.85
N ASN A 340 -12.63 -8.40 -21.60
CA ASN A 340 -11.38 -8.15 -20.87
C ASN A 340 -11.54 -8.26 -19.34
N HIS A 341 -12.45 -9.09 -18.84
CA HIS A 341 -12.58 -9.23 -17.38
C HIS A 341 -11.49 -10.16 -16.82
N ASN A 342 -11.26 -11.29 -17.48
CA ASN A 342 -10.30 -12.32 -17.08
C ASN A 342 -9.09 -12.39 -18.02
N PHE A 343 -8.74 -11.28 -18.69
CA PHE A 343 -7.63 -11.25 -19.65
C PHE A 343 -6.31 -11.66 -19.00
N TRP A 344 -6.10 -11.29 -17.73
CA TRP A 344 -4.87 -11.57 -16.99
C TRP A 344 -4.65 -13.08 -16.94
N LEU A 345 -5.69 -13.84 -16.58
CA LEU A 345 -5.64 -15.30 -16.55
C LEU A 345 -5.37 -15.87 -17.94
N TYR A 346 -6.08 -15.39 -18.96
CA TYR A 346 -5.88 -15.90 -20.33
C TYR A 346 -4.46 -15.63 -20.87
N ALA A 347 -3.91 -14.45 -20.57
CA ALA A 347 -2.53 -14.10 -20.92
C ALA A 347 -1.52 -14.93 -20.14
N HIS A 348 -1.76 -15.17 -18.86
CA HIS A 348 -0.95 -16.02 -17.99
C HIS A 348 -0.81 -17.42 -18.57
N GLU A 349 -1.95 -18.09 -18.79
CA GLU A 349 -1.97 -19.47 -19.28
C GLU A 349 -1.44 -19.62 -20.72
N LEU A 350 -1.63 -18.60 -21.56
CA LEU A 350 -1.04 -18.57 -22.90
C LEU A 350 0.48 -18.35 -22.82
N GLY A 351 0.96 -17.50 -21.91
CA GLY A 351 2.39 -17.26 -21.69
C GLY A 351 3.16 -18.53 -21.37
N HIS A 352 2.54 -19.41 -20.58
CA HIS A 352 3.12 -20.69 -20.23
C HIS A 352 3.43 -21.61 -21.42
N GLN A 353 2.74 -21.44 -22.55
CA GLN A 353 3.02 -22.23 -23.75
C GLN A 353 4.49 -22.03 -24.22
N TRP A 354 5.07 -20.85 -23.99
CA TRP A 354 6.51 -20.62 -24.15
C TRP A 354 7.30 -20.94 -22.87
N TRP A 355 6.79 -20.51 -21.71
CA TRP A 355 7.51 -20.50 -20.43
C TRP A 355 6.80 -21.37 -19.36
N GLY A 356 7.16 -22.64 -19.31
CA GLY A 356 6.48 -23.68 -18.54
C GLY A 356 6.31 -24.94 -19.37
N ASP A 357 5.87 -24.78 -20.62
CA ASP A 357 5.60 -25.90 -21.52
C ASP A 357 6.74 -26.16 -22.49
N MET A 358 7.10 -25.18 -23.34
CA MET A 358 8.23 -25.35 -24.26
C MET A 358 9.53 -25.43 -23.46
N ILE A 359 9.77 -24.50 -22.53
CA ILE A 359 10.89 -24.55 -21.60
C ILE A 359 10.30 -24.74 -20.21
N THR A 360 10.55 -25.89 -19.58
CA THR A 360 10.01 -26.22 -18.26
C THR A 360 11.09 -25.98 -17.19
N CYS A 361 10.73 -25.59 -15.98
CA CYS A 361 11.67 -25.60 -14.85
C CYS A 361 12.29 -27.01 -14.66
N GLU A 362 13.61 -27.08 -14.46
CA GLU A 362 14.31 -28.36 -14.16
C GLU A 362 13.81 -28.97 -12.85
N THR A 363 13.61 -28.12 -11.84
CA THR A 363 13.05 -28.54 -10.55
C THR A 363 11.99 -27.56 -10.08
N TRP A 364 11.17 -27.97 -9.10
CA TRP A 364 10.23 -27.06 -8.45
C TRP A 364 10.91 -25.92 -7.66
N ALA A 365 12.23 -25.97 -7.42
CA ALA A 365 12.96 -24.82 -6.88
C ALA A 365 13.09 -23.69 -7.92
N ASP A 366 13.01 -24.03 -9.21
CA ASP A 366 13.11 -23.12 -10.35
C ASP A 366 11.72 -22.68 -10.87
N ILE A 367 10.64 -22.95 -10.13
CA ILE A 367 9.25 -22.74 -10.55
C ILE A 367 8.95 -21.30 -11.02
N TRP A 368 9.70 -20.32 -10.50
CA TRP A 368 9.56 -18.92 -10.92
C TRP A 368 9.88 -18.71 -12.42
N LEU A 369 10.69 -19.56 -13.04
CA LEU A 369 10.94 -19.52 -14.48
C LEU A 369 9.68 -19.81 -15.30
N ASN A 370 8.73 -20.55 -14.73
CA ASN A 370 7.42 -20.75 -15.33
C ASN A 370 6.48 -19.60 -14.91
N GLU A 371 6.22 -19.49 -13.61
CA GLU A 371 5.16 -18.63 -13.04
C GLU A 371 5.48 -17.14 -13.18
N GLY A 372 6.73 -16.73 -12.96
CA GLY A 372 7.17 -15.35 -13.08
C GLY A 372 7.12 -14.85 -14.53
N PHE A 373 7.48 -15.70 -15.50
CA PHE A 373 7.34 -15.40 -16.92
C PHE A 373 5.88 -15.31 -17.36
N ALA A 374 5.02 -16.21 -16.86
CA ALA A 374 3.58 -16.15 -17.11
C ALA A 374 2.96 -14.88 -16.51
N SER A 375 3.29 -14.52 -15.27
CA SER A 375 2.87 -13.25 -14.66
C SER A 375 3.37 -12.03 -15.45
N TYR A 376 4.62 -12.04 -15.93
CA TYR A 376 5.11 -10.93 -16.75
C TYR A 376 4.42 -10.86 -18.13
N THR A 377 3.96 -11.99 -18.66
CA THR A 377 3.16 -12.05 -19.90
C THR A 377 1.87 -11.27 -19.76
N GLU A 378 1.24 -11.28 -18.58
CA GLU A 378 0.05 -10.48 -18.29
C GLU A 378 0.33 -8.97 -18.46
N ALA A 379 1.48 -8.50 -17.94
CA ALA A 379 1.91 -7.12 -18.05
C ALA A 379 2.22 -6.73 -19.50
N LEU A 380 2.90 -7.61 -20.26
CA LEU A 380 3.19 -7.37 -21.68
C LEU A 380 1.92 -7.30 -22.53
N TYR A 381 0.95 -8.19 -22.30
CA TYR A 381 -0.34 -8.10 -22.97
C TYR A 381 -1.10 -6.83 -22.58
N TYR A 382 -1.09 -6.46 -21.28
CA TYR A 382 -1.70 -5.23 -20.81
C TYR A 382 -1.09 -4.00 -21.51
N GLU A 383 0.23 -3.94 -21.63
CA GLU A 383 0.93 -2.88 -22.35
C GLU A 383 0.51 -2.84 -23.83
N ALA A 384 0.46 -3.98 -24.50
CA ALA A 384 0.05 -4.06 -25.91
C ALA A 384 -1.40 -3.61 -26.14
N TYR A 385 -2.30 -3.92 -25.20
CA TYR A 385 -3.72 -3.62 -25.31
C TYR A 385 -4.06 -2.17 -24.89
N PHE A 386 -3.51 -1.70 -23.76
CA PHE A 386 -3.84 -0.38 -23.18
C PHE A 386 -2.83 0.72 -23.52
N GLY A 387 -1.63 0.36 -23.99
CA GLY A 387 -0.57 1.30 -24.37
C GLY A 387 0.27 1.82 -23.20
N ASP A 388 0.04 1.33 -21.98
CA ASP A 388 0.78 1.71 -20.78
C ASP A 388 0.85 0.52 -19.81
N ILE A 389 2.06 0.08 -19.47
CA ILE A 389 2.30 -1.08 -18.60
C ILE A 389 2.14 -0.75 -17.11
N ARG A 390 2.32 0.52 -16.73
CA ARG A 390 2.47 0.95 -15.33
C ARG A 390 1.32 0.54 -14.42
N PRO A 391 0.03 0.68 -14.81
CA PRO A 391 -1.07 0.28 -13.95
C PRO A 391 -1.03 -1.21 -13.56
N TYR A 392 -0.53 -2.06 -14.46
CA TYR A 392 -0.44 -3.49 -14.23
C TYR A 392 0.72 -3.84 -13.30
N VAL A 393 1.92 -3.30 -13.56
CA VAL A 393 3.10 -3.48 -12.71
C VAL A 393 2.85 -2.96 -11.30
N LEU A 394 2.15 -1.81 -11.18
CA LEU A 394 1.67 -1.30 -9.89
C LEU A 394 0.76 -2.30 -9.16
N SER A 395 -0.13 -2.97 -9.89
CA SER A 395 -1.02 -3.96 -9.30
C SER A 395 -0.25 -5.20 -8.80
N MET A 396 0.75 -5.68 -9.56
CA MET A 396 1.65 -6.76 -9.15
C MET A 396 2.42 -6.37 -7.89
N ARG A 397 2.99 -5.15 -7.87
CA ARG A 397 3.69 -4.61 -6.69
C ARG A 397 2.80 -4.59 -5.46
N ASN A 398 1.60 -4.05 -5.59
CA ASN A 398 0.63 -3.99 -4.49
C ASN A 398 0.22 -5.39 -4.02
N SER A 399 0.05 -6.34 -4.94
CA SER A 399 -0.30 -7.73 -4.62
C SER A 399 0.81 -8.41 -3.81
N TYR A 400 2.07 -8.27 -4.24
CA TYR A 400 3.23 -8.76 -3.50
C TYR A 400 3.35 -8.11 -2.11
N GLN A 401 3.26 -6.78 -2.02
CA GLN A 401 3.39 -6.03 -0.76
C GLN A 401 2.34 -6.41 0.29
N ASN A 402 1.13 -6.80 -0.14
CA ASN A 402 0.02 -7.08 0.76
C ASN A 402 -0.07 -8.56 1.21
N GLN A 403 0.81 -9.44 0.75
CA GLN A 403 0.71 -10.89 1.05
C GLN A 403 1.04 -11.26 2.51
N GLY A 404 1.76 -10.39 3.24
CA GLY A 404 2.05 -10.56 4.67
C GLY A 404 3.15 -11.58 5.02
N TYR A 405 3.91 -12.04 4.03
CA TYR A 405 5.09 -12.90 4.17
C TYR A 405 6.14 -12.55 3.10
N ASP A 406 7.37 -13.04 3.26
CA ASP A 406 8.45 -12.86 2.30
C ASP A 406 9.38 -14.10 2.31
N HIS A 407 10.02 -14.36 1.18
CA HIS A 407 11.05 -15.38 0.98
C HIS A 407 11.77 -15.12 -0.36
N PRO A 408 12.89 -15.81 -0.65
CA PRO A 408 13.50 -15.78 -1.98
C PRO A 408 12.57 -16.26 -3.09
N VAL A 409 12.74 -15.75 -4.31
CA VAL A 409 12.00 -16.20 -5.50
C VAL A 409 12.38 -17.64 -5.86
N TYR A 410 13.69 -17.95 -5.77
CA TYR A 410 14.23 -19.28 -5.98
C TYR A 410 14.09 -20.17 -4.73
N ASP A 411 13.86 -21.49 -4.93
CA ASP A 411 13.68 -22.49 -3.87
C ASP A 411 12.67 -22.05 -2.80
N PRO A 412 11.42 -21.69 -3.19
CA PRO A 412 10.44 -21.19 -2.25
C PRO A 412 10.14 -22.23 -1.18
N PRO A 413 9.90 -21.83 0.08
CA PRO A 413 9.63 -22.77 1.15
C PRO A 413 8.41 -23.68 0.86
N PRO A 414 8.33 -24.89 1.45
CA PRO A 414 7.20 -25.77 1.24
C PRO A 414 5.84 -25.10 1.53
N GLY A 415 4.94 -25.14 0.55
CA GLY A 415 3.64 -24.46 0.59
C GLY A 415 3.61 -23.09 -0.07
N PHE A 416 4.75 -22.59 -0.55
CA PHE A 416 4.89 -21.29 -1.22
C PHE A 416 5.27 -21.37 -2.70
N LEU A 417 5.20 -22.58 -3.30
CA LEU A 417 5.41 -22.77 -4.74
C LEU A 417 4.52 -21.86 -5.60
N PHE A 418 3.33 -21.54 -5.10
CA PHE A 418 2.34 -20.73 -5.79
C PHE A 418 2.01 -19.42 -5.03
N SER A 419 3.05 -18.72 -4.57
CA SER A 419 2.94 -17.49 -3.78
C SER A 419 3.17 -16.23 -4.62
N ASN A 420 2.72 -15.05 -4.17
CA ASN A 420 2.93 -13.80 -4.93
C ASN A 420 4.43 -13.42 -5.02
N VAL A 421 5.32 -14.04 -4.24
CA VAL A 421 6.77 -13.94 -4.46
C VAL A 421 7.17 -14.59 -5.79
N VAL A 422 6.66 -15.81 -6.03
CA VAL A 422 6.97 -16.62 -7.22
C VAL A 422 6.25 -16.08 -8.46
N TYR A 423 5.07 -15.47 -8.28
CA TYR A 423 4.29 -14.84 -9.36
C TYR A 423 4.66 -13.37 -9.56
N ASP A 424 4.15 -12.50 -8.68
CA ASP A 424 4.19 -11.05 -8.86
C ASP A 424 5.62 -10.48 -8.71
N LYS A 425 6.36 -10.83 -7.66
CA LYS A 425 7.75 -10.35 -7.51
C LYS A 425 8.61 -10.85 -8.67
N ALA A 426 8.56 -12.14 -9.01
CA ALA A 426 9.33 -12.68 -10.12
C ALA A 426 9.01 -11.99 -11.46
N GLY A 427 7.73 -11.75 -11.75
CA GLY A 427 7.32 -11.01 -12.94
C GLY A 427 7.80 -9.54 -12.93
N MET A 428 7.83 -8.90 -11.77
CA MET A 428 8.45 -7.58 -11.63
C MET A 428 9.98 -7.62 -11.80
N VAL A 429 10.67 -8.68 -11.39
CA VAL A 429 12.11 -8.84 -11.63
C VAL A 429 12.41 -8.95 -13.14
N LEU A 430 11.55 -9.62 -13.91
CA LEU A 430 11.65 -9.59 -15.38
C LEU A 430 11.39 -8.18 -15.95
N HIS A 431 10.47 -7.43 -15.34
CA HIS A 431 10.26 -6.02 -15.71
C HIS A 431 11.50 -5.16 -15.42
N MET A 432 12.14 -5.35 -14.26
CA MET A 432 13.41 -4.71 -13.91
C MET A 432 14.50 -5.05 -14.93
N LEU A 433 14.63 -6.32 -15.32
CA LEU A 433 15.60 -6.75 -16.32
C LEU A 433 15.36 -6.07 -17.68
N ARG A 434 14.09 -5.92 -18.10
CA ARG A 434 13.73 -5.13 -19.29
C ARG A 434 14.11 -3.65 -19.13
N GLY A 435 13.94 -3.08 -17.94
CA GLY A 435 14.36 -1.70 -17.63
C GLY A 435 15.87 -1.50 -17.68
N LEU A 436 16.66 -2.50 -17.24
CA LEU A 436 18.11 -2.52 -17.33
C LEU A 436 18.60 -2.62 -18.78
N TYR A 437 17.95 -3.46 -19.58
CA TYR A 437 18.39 -3.81 -20.93
C TYR A 437 17.28 -3.66 -21.98
N PRO A 438 16.70 -2.45 -22.17
CA PRO A 438 15.52 -2.27 -23.01
C PRO A 438 15.76 -2.61 -24.49
N ASP A 439 16.98 -2.42 -24.99
CA ASP A 439 17.35 -2.74 -26.39
C ASP A 439 17.74 -4.21 -26.60
N GLN A 440 17.96 -4.98 -25.53
CA GLN A 440 18.46 -6.36 -25.59
C GLN A 440 17.50 -7.38 -24.95
N PHE A 441 16.44 -6.93 -24.28
CA PHE A 441 15.51 -7.80 -23.57
C PHE A 441 14.92 -8.90 -24.48
N ASP A 442 14.43 -8.53 -25.67
CA ASP A 442 13.89 -9.51 -26.61
C ASP A 442 14.99 -10.46 -27.15
N ASP A 443 16.24 -10.01 -27.23
CA ASP A 443 17.40 -10.86 -27.60
C ASP A 443 17.73 -11.87 -26.48
N ILE A 444 17.58 -11.49 -25.19
CA ILE A 444 17.71 -12.40 -24.05
C ILE A 444 16.68 -13.53 -24.15
N LEU A 445 15.41 -13.17 -24.38
CA LEU A 445 14.33 -14.16 -24.54
C LEU A 445 14.54 -15.05 -25.76
N ALA A 446 15.00 -14.48 -26.87
CA ALA A 446 15.30 -15.23 -28.08
C ALA A 446 16.45 -16.23 -27.88
N GLU A 447 17.52 -15.84 -27.17
CA GLU A 447 18.64 -16.71 -26.86
C GLU A 447 18.25 -17.81 -25.86
N TYR A 448 17.45 -17.47 -24.84
CA TYR A 448 16.96 -18.45 -23.87
C TYR A 448 16.17 -19.55 -24.57
N ARG A 449 15.25 -19.17 -25.45
CA ARG A 449 14.54 -20.12 -26.30
C ARG A 449 15.46 -20.89 -27.24
N ALA A 450 16.44 -20.25 -27.85
CA ALA A 450 17.35 -20.91 -28.78
C ALA A 450 18.16 -22.04 -28.11
N GLN A 451 18.47 -21.90 -26.82
CA GLN A 451 19.23 -22.88 -26.05
C GLN A 451 18.35 -23.97 -25.43
N TYR A 452 17.17 -23.63 -24.91
CA TYR A 452 16.39 -24.54 -24.05
C TYR A 452 15.01 -24.95 -24.61
N ALA A 453 14.64 -24.55 -25.83
CA ALA A 453 13.36 -24.93 -26.43
C ALA A 453 13.13 -26.46 -26.42
N PHE A 454 11.98 -26.87 -25.89
CA PHE A 454 11.56 -28.26 -25.70
C PHE A 454 12.40 -29.05 -24.69
N SER A 455 13.14 -28.37 -23.83
CA SER A 455 13.95 -28.92 -22.74
C SER A 455 13.46 -28.36 -21.40
N THR A 456 14.26 -28.60 -20.36
CA THR A 456 14.17 -27.95 -19.06
C THR A 456 15.33 -26.97 -18.83
N ALA A 457 15.18 -26.07 -17.85
CA ALA A 457 16.18 -25.08 -17.47
C ALA A 457 16.21 -24.83 -15.96
N GLU A 458 17.41 -24.58 -15.43
CA GLU A 458 17.63 -24.11 -14.07
C GLU A 458 17.68 -22.57 -14.02
N THR A 459 17.53 -21.99 -12.83
CA THR A 459 17.69 -20.54 -12.62
C THR A 459 19.06 -20.05 -13.08
N ALA A 460 20.11 -20.86 -12.87
CA ALA A 460 21.48 -20.56 -13.29
C ALA A 460 21.65 -20.53 -14.82
N ASP A 461 20.84 -21.29 -15.56
CA ASP A 461 20.83 -21.28 -17.01
C ASP A 461 20.32 -19.94 -17.55
N PHE A 462 19.20 -19.46 -17.02
CA PHE A 462 18.65 -18.16 -17.42
C PHE A 462 19.58 -17.01 -17.04
N HIS A 463 20.21 -17.06 -15.87
CA HIS A 463 21.27 -16.13 -15.47
C HIS A 463 22.41 -16.10 -16.50
N GLN A 464 22.94 -17.27 -16.89
CA GLN A 464 24.00 -17.35 -17.89
C GLN A 464 23.57 -16.83 -19.27
N VAL A 465 22.31 -17.03 -19.67
CA VAL A 465 21.78 -16.45 -20.92
C VAL A 465 21.77 -14.93 -20.84
N CYS A 466 21.31 -14.35 -19.73
CA CYS A 466 21.30 -12.90 -19.55
C CYS A 466 22.71 -12.32 -19.71
N GLU A 467 23.71 -12.85 -19.00
CA GLU A 467 25.10 -12.39 -19.10
C GLU A 467 25.71 -12.60 -20.50
N THR A 468 25.35 -13.69 -21.17
CA THR A 468 25.83 -13.98 -22.53
C THR A 468 25.35 -12.93 -23.53
N VAL A 469 24.11 -12.46 -23.40
CA VAL A 469 23.51 -11.48 -24.31
C VAL A 469 23.91 -10.05 -23.95
N THR A 470 23.90 -9.69 -22.67
CA THR A 470 24.22 -8.33 -22.21
C THR A 470 25.73 -8.07 -22.24
N GLY A 471 26.54 -9.08 -21.92
CA GLY A 471 27.98 -8.96 -21.74
C GLY A 471 28.40 -8.40 -20.37
N ASP A 472 27.44 -8.15 -19.48
CA ASP A 472 27.64 -7.65 -18.13
C ASP A 472 27.61 -8.80 -17.10
N ASP A 473 28.19 -8.54 -15.93
CA ASP A 473 28.12 -9.41 -14.75
C ASP A 473 26.83 -9.10 -13.98
N LEU A 474 25.96 -10.10 -13.86
CA LEU A 474 24.63 -9.98 -13.25
C LEU A 474 24.50 -10.77 -11.95
N ASP A 475 25.62 -11.23 -11.36
CA ASP A 475 25.63 -11.89 -10.04
C ASP A 475 24.86 -11.05 -9.01
N TRP A 476 25.14 -9.75 -8.94
CA TRP A 476 24.46 -8.83 -8.01
C TRP A 476 22.93 -8.86 -8.19
N PHE A 477 22.46 -8.80 -9.44
CA PHE A 477 21.03 -8.71 -9.75
C PHE A 477 20.30 -10.00 -9.35
N PHE A 478 20.84 -11.16 -9.70
CA PHE A 478 20.24 -12.44 -9.31
C PHE A 478 20.34 -12.68 -7.80
N ASP A 479 21.47 -12.31 -7.18
CA ASP A 479 21.63 -12.38 -5.72
C ASP A 479 20.59 -11.51 -5.00
N GLU A 480 20.38 -10.25 -5.40
CA GLU A 480 19.40 -9.36 -4.75
C GLU A 480 17.96 -9.80 -4.96
N TRP A 481 17.60 -10.15 -6.21
CA TRP A 481 16.20 -10.18 -6.63
C TRP A 481 15.62 -11.58 -6.76
N ILE A 482 16.47 -12.60 -6.92
CA ILE A 482 16.05 -13.99 -7.09
C ILE A 482 16.43 -14.87 -5.89
N TYR A 483 17.70 -14.81 -5.46
CA TYR A 483 18.25 -15.71 -4.44
C TYR A 483 18.05 -15.23 -3.00
N ASP A 484 17.92 -13.92 -2.78
CA ASP A 484 17.64 -13.33 -1.47
C ASP A 484 16.19 -12.81 -1.33
N GLU A 485 15.80 -12.59 -0.07
CA GLU A 485 14.52 -11.98 0.32
C GLU A 485 14.65 -10.46 0.52
N GLY A 486 13.51 -9.78 0.62
CA GLY A 486 13.43 -8.35 0.85
C GLY A 486 13.29 -7.51 -0.41
N TYR A 487 13.05 -6.22 -0.17
CA TYR A 487 12.89 -5.17 -1.17
C TYR A 487 13.07 -3.79 -0.49
N PRO A 488 13.62 -2.79 -1.19
CA PRO A 488 14.05 -1.53 -0.58
C PRO A 488 12.88 -0.63 -0.16
N GLN A 489 13.08 0.11 0.92
CA GLN A 489 12.20 1.18 1.40
C GLN A 489 12.94 2.51 1.31
N PHE A 490 12.34 3.54 0.71
CA PHE A 490 12.98 4.84 0.54
C PHE A 490 12.26 5.95 1.27
N ASP A 491 13.03 6.74 2.04
CA ASP A 491 12.68 8.12 2.39
C ASP A 491 13.53 9.05 1.53
N ILE A 492 12.89 9.81 0.65
CA ILE A 492 13.53 10.72 -0.31
C ILE A 492 13.21 12.16 0.07
N PHE A 493 14.27 12.90 0.39
CA PHE A 493 14.20 14.33 0.62
C PHE A 493 14.82 15.09 -0.54
N TRP A 494 14.20 16.17 -0.96
CA TRP A 494 14.71 16.95 -2.08
C TRP A 494 14.58 18.45 -1.85
N ASP A 495 15.49 19.21 -2.45
CA ASP A 495 15.37 20.66 -2.59
C ASP A 495 15.85 21.09 -3.97
N MET A 496 15.41 22.25 -4.40
CA MET A 496 15.73 22.80 -5.70
C MET A 496 15.92 24.30 -5.64
N TRP A 497 16.98 24.77 -6.29
CA TRP A 497 17.31 26.18 -6.37
C TRP A 497 17.84 26.56 -7.75
N GLN A 498 17.68 27.83 -8.09
CA GLN A 498 18.30 28.39 -9.28
C GLN A 498 19.80 28.60 -9.03
N SER A 499 20.65 27.79 -9.64
CA SER A 499 22.11 27.90 -9.52
C SER A 499 22.71 28.89 -10.53
N SER A 500 22.01 29.18 -11.64
CA SER A 500 22.39 30.23 -12.60
C SER A 500 21.18 30.78 -13.39
N GLU A 501 21.37 31.85 -14.19
CA GLU A 501 20.29 32.54 -14.94
C GLU A 501 19.37 31.60 -15.74
N ASN A 502 19.87 30.45 -16.22
CA ASN A 502 19.08 29.43 -16.91
C ASN A 502 19.44 28.02 -16.44
N THR A 503 19.71 27.84 -15.14
CA THR A 503 20.01 26.52 -14.58
C THR A 503 19.41 26.38 -13.20
N TYR A 504 18.63 25.31 -13.06
CA TYR A 504 18.07 24.86 -11.79
C TYR A 504 18.83 23.60 -11.36
N THR A 505 19.19 23.53 -10.10
CA THR A 505 19.84 22.38 -9.50
C THR A 505 18.85 21.71 -8.58
N LEU A 506 18.57 20.44 -8.83
CA LEU A 506 17.83 19.54 -7.96
C LEU A 506 18.83 18.70 -7.18
N GLU A 507 18.75 18.71 -5.85
CA GLU A 507 19.50 17.81 -5.00
C GLU A 507 18.53 16.90 -4.23
N MET A 508 18.80 15.60 -4.24
CA MET A 508 18.02 14.57 -3.59
C MET A 508 18.90 13.78 -2.62
N ALA A 509 18.36 13.49 -1.44
CA ALA A 509 18.92 12.56 -0.46
C ALA A 509 17.95 11.37 -0.33
N LEU A 510 18.40 10.19 -0.74
CA LEU A 510 17.61 8.96 -0.75
C LEU A 510 18.13 8.05 0.36
N TYR A 511 17.32 7.84 1.40
CA TYR A 511 17.65 7.00 2.54
C TYR A 511 16.97 5.64 2.40
N GLN A 512 17.75 4.56 2.51
CA GLN A 512 17.23 3.20 2.60
C GLN A 512 16.87 2.87 4.05
N THR A 513 15.57 2.70 4.35
CA THR A 513 15.07 2.67 5.74
C THR A 513 14.79 1.28 6.29
N GLN A 514 14.83 0.24 5.44
CA GLN A 514 14.61 -1.15 5.85
C GLN A 514 15.68 -1.70 6.82
N THR A 515 16.82 -1.02 6.95
CA THR A 515 17.91 -1.43 7.88
C THR A 515 17.49 -1.40 9.35
N ALA A 516 16.47 -0.62 9.70
CA ALA A 516 15.87 -0.64 11.04
C ALA A 516 15.22 -2.01 11.38
N GLU A 517 14.88 -2.82 10.36
CA GLU A 517 14.28 -4.14 10.48
C GLU A 517 15.33 -5.27 10.44
N GLY A 518 16.61 -4.95 10.16
CA GLY A 518 17.71 -5.91 10.04
C GLY A 518 17.94 -6.44 8.62
N ASP A 519 17.25 -5.86 7.63
CA ASP A 519 17.27 -6.28 6.23
C ASP A 519 18.50 -5.74 5.46
N ARG A 520 18.76 -6.32 4.29
CA ARG A 520 19.85 -5.90 3.38
C ARG A 520 19.58 -4.53 2.75
N LEU A 521 20.67 -3.86 2.37
CA LEU A 521 20.64 -2.70 1.48
C LEU A 521 20.69 -3.19 0.03
N PHE A 522 20.05 -2.45 -0.87
CA PHE A 522 19.94 -2.80 -2.28
C PHE A 522 20.76 -1.84 -3.14
N GLU A 523 21.33 -2.35 -4.22
CA GLU A 523 21.90 -1.55 -5.29
C GLU A 523 21.09 -1.72 -6.57
N MET A 524 20.72 -0.62 -7.22
CA MET A 524 20.05 -0.67 -8.52
C MET A 524 20.12 0.66 -9.26
N PRO A 525 20.12 0.68 -10.59
CA PRO A 525 19.84 1.90 -11.32
C PRO A 525 18.37 2.29 -11.16
N MET A 526 18.13 3.58 -10.91
CA MET A 526 16.79 4.14 -10.73
C MET A 526 16.66 5.40 -11.58
N GLN A 527 15.51 5.59 -12.24
CA GLN A 527 15.24 6.81 -13.00
C GLN A 527 14.80 7.93 -12.06
N LEU A 528 15.54 9.04 -12.05
CA LEU A 528 15.27 10.20 -11.21
C LEU A 528 15.28 11.47 -12.05
N GLY A 529 14.43 12.45 -11.72
CA GLY A 529 14.37 13.67 -12.51
C GLY A 529 13.33 14.69 -12.07
N GLY A 530 12.95 15.55 -13.00
CA GLY A 530 11.91 16.57 -12.82
C GLY A 530 10.67 16.33 -13.67
N ASP A 531 9.50 16.65 -13.12
CA ASP A 531 8.22 16.74 -13.83
C ASP A 531 8.09 18.08 -14.56
N TYR A 532 7.65 18.00 -15.82
CA TYR A 532 7.13 19.13 -16.58
C TYR A 532 5.72 18.84 -17.08
N THR A 533 4.77 19.71 -16.79
CA THR A 533 3.44 19.65 -17.39
C THR A 533 3.39 20.47 -18.69
N ILE A 534 2.97 19.85 -19.80
CA ILE A 534 2.63 20.59 -21.03
C ILE A 534 1.17 21.10 -20.98
N ASN A 535 0.26 20.29 -20.43
CA ASN A 535 -1.17 20.53 -20.24
C ASN A 535 -1.78 19.44 -19.32
N GLU A 536 -3.06 19.60 -18.88
CA GLU A 536 -3.74 18.73 -17.88
C GLU A 536 -3.68 17.22 -18.11
N ASP A 537 -3.34 16.75 -19.33
CA ASP A 537 -3.35 15.33 -19.70
C ASP A 537 -1.96 14.76 -20.07
N ASN A 538 -0.90 15.58 -20.15
CA ASN A 538 0.45 15.12 -20.56
C ASN A 538 1.55 15.67 -19.65
N GLU A 539 2.04 14.81 -18.77
CA GLU A 539 3.31 14.95 -18.05
C GLU A 539 4.48 14.56 -18.97
N ILE A 540 5.57 15.32 -18.93
CA ILE A 540 6.86 14.95 -19.49
C ILE A 540 7.87 14.93 -18.35
N TYR A 541 8.71 13.90 -18.34
CA TYR A 541 9.81 13.82 -17.39
C TYR A 541 11.14 14.10 -18.11
N GLU A 542 11.99 14.91 -17.50
CA GLU A 542 13.43 14.94 -17.83
C GLU A 542 14.15 14.06 -16.81
N LEU A 543 14.54 12.85 -17.23
CA LEU A 543 15.05 11.79 -16.36
C LEU A 543 16.52 11.49 -16.63
N GLU A 544 17.25 11.19 -15.56
CA GLU A 544 18.53 10.51 -15.59
C GLU A 544 18.45 9.16 -14.88
N THR A 545 19.08 8.13 -15.45
CA THR A 545 19.27 6.85 -14.76
C THR A 545 20.48 6.96 -13.84
N VAL A 546 20.25 6.85 -12.54
CA VAL A 546 21.26 7.00 -11.50
C VAL A 546 21.46 5.67 -10.78
N GLN A 547 22.72 5.24 -10.63
CA GLN A 547 23.04 4.07 -9.80
C GLN A 547 22.82 4.41 -8.33
N ILE A 548 21.90 3.70 -7.69
CA ILE A 548 21.72 3.68 -6.25
C ILE A 548 22.63 2.61 -5.68
N GLU A 549 23.50 3.00 -4.76
CA GLU A 549 24.46 2.10 -4.10
C GLU A 549 23.81 1.47 -2.86
N ALA A 550 24.24 0.26 -2.50
CA ALA A 550 23.84 -0.45 -1.27
C ALA A 550 24.42 0.20 0.00
N THR A 551 23.97 1.42 0.28
CA THR A 551 24.36 2.27 1.41
C THR A 551 23.11 2.90 2.05
N ASP A 552 23.21 3.29 3.32
CA ASP A 552 22.08 3.88 4.07
C ASP A 552 21.56 5.17 3.41
N ALA A 553 22.41 5.91 2.69
CA ALA A 553 22.07 7.17 2.06
C ALA A 553 22.79 7.36 0.73
N ASN A 554 22.02 7.69 -0.31
CA ASN A 554 22.51 8.10 -1.62
C ASN A 554 22.19 9.58 -1.85
N TYR A 555 23.12 10.33 -2.44
CA TYR A 555 22.94 11.75 -2.75
C TYR A 555 23.05 11.97 -4.26
N VAL A 556 22.03 12.58 -4.84
CA VAL A 556 21.91 12.77 -6.29
C VAL A 556 21.75 14.25 -6.58
N THR A 557 22.49 14.75 -7.57
CA THR A 557 22.38 16.14 -8.04
C THR A 557 22.14 16.14 -9.54
N LEU A 558 21.03 16.74 -9.97
CA LEU A 558 20.62 16.89 -11.36
C LEU A 558 20.52 18.38 -11.72
N THR A 559 20.66 18.71 -13.01
CA THR A 559 20.54 20.09 -13.49
C THR A 559 19.59 20.22 -14.65
N PHE A 560 18.73 21.23 -14.59
CA PHE A 560 17.69 21.50 -15.58
C PHE A 560 17.81 22.90 -16.17
N ASN A 561 17.37 23.09 -17.42
CA ASN A 561 17.36 24.40 -18.06
C ASN A 561 16.15 25.26 -17.67
N ASP A 562 15.05 24.61 -17.28
CA ASP A 562 13.80 25.20 -16.81
C ASP A 562 13.43 24.57 -15.46
N GLU A 563 12.74 25.30 -14.59
CA GLU A 563 12.30 24.81 -13.28
C GLU A 563 11.24 23.72 -13.45
N PRO A 564 11.50 22.46 -13.04
CA PRO A 564 10.48 21.44 -12.88
C PRO A 564 9.37 21.87 -11.92
N LEU A 565 8.19 21.27 -12.05
CA LEU A 565 7.08 21.48 -11.11
C LEU A 565 7.23 20.66 -9.83
N ASP A 566 7.76 19.45 -9.97
CA ASP A 566 8.01 18.50 -8.88
C ASP A 566 9.14 17.53 -9.28
N VAL A 567 9.51 16.61 -8.39
CA VAL A 567 10.46 15.53 -8.66
C VAL A 567 9.76 14.28 -9.22
N ALA A 568 10.42 13.61 -10.15
CA ALA A 568 10.00 12.32 -10.69
C ALA A 568 10.90 11.22 -10.10
N ILE A 569 10.28 10.23 -9.44
CA ILE A 569 10.97 9.06 -8.87
C ILE A 569 10.43 7.81 -9.55
N ASP A 570 11.26 7.17 -10.37
CA ASP A 570 10.94 5.97 -11.15
C ASP A 570 9.53 6.00 -11.77
N PRO A 571 9.18 7.03 -12.58
CA PRO A 571 7.79 7.27 -13.02
C PRO A 571 7.25 6.19 -13.99
N TYR A 572 8.10 5.24 -14.38
CA TYR A 572 7.77 4.09 -15.21
C TYR A 572 7.72 2.77 -14.43
N GLU A 573 7.89 2.82 -13.11
CA GLU A 573 7.74 1.69 -12.20
C GLU A 573 8.69 0.51 -12.53
N TRP A 574 9.91 0.83 -12.96
CA TRP A 574 10.90 -0.17 -13.32
C TRP A 574 11.36 -0.98 -12.12
N VAL A 575 11.42 -0.38 -10.92
CA VAL A 575 12.09 -0.94 -9.74
C VAL A 575 11.09 -1.49 -8.72
N VAL A 576 11.36 -2.71 -8.21
CA VAL A 576 10.63 -3.27 -7.08
C VAL A 576 11.02 -2.52 -5.80
N VAL A 577 10.06 -1.83 -5.21
CA VAL A 577 10.20 -1.06 -3.95
C VAL A 577 9.05 -1.37 -3.01
N LYS A 578 9.25 -1.26 -1.69
CA LYS A 578 8.21 -1.46 -0.66
C LYS A 578 7.39 -0.21 -0.44
N SER A 579 8.09 0.90 -0.34
CA SER A 579 7.52 2.22 -0.12
C SER A 579 8.53 3.25 -0.57
N VAL A 580 8.00 4.36 -1.08
CA VAL A 580 8.78 5.54 -1.42
C VAL A 580 8.05 6.73 -0.83
N ASN A 581 8.60 7.27 0.25
CA ASN A 581 8.11 8.52 0.83
C ASN A 581 8.93 9.67 0.23
N VAL A 582 8.26 10.62 -0.40
CA VAL A 582 8.92 11.78 -1.02
C VAL A 582 8.48 13.03 -0.29
N ALA A 583 9.44 13.83 0.17
CA ALA A 583 9.18 15.09 0.85
C ALA A 583 10.16 16.17 0.38
N ARG A 584 9.63 17.36 0.10
CA ARG A 584 10.49 18.53 -0.08
C ARG A 584 11.05 18.97 1.26
N THR A 585 12.34 19.25 1.32
CA THR A 585 13.05 19.84 2.46
C THR A 585 13.82 21.07 2.01
N GLN A 586 14.48 21.77 2.93
CA GLN A 586 15.44 22.81 2.59
C GLN A 586 16.86 22.26 2.66
N LYS A 587 17.70 22.60 1.68
CA LYS A 587 19.13 22.31 1.72
C LYS A 587 19.76 22.86 3.00
N PHE A 588 19.43 24.12 3.32
CA PHE A 588 19.79 24.74 4.58
C PHE A 588 18.56 25.30 5.28
N ALA A 589 18.45 25.04 6.57
CA ALA A 589 17.45 25.65 7.44
C ALA A 589 18.16 26.39 8.59
N VAL A 590 17.59 27.52 8.99
CA VAL A 590 18.11 28.34 10.10
C VAL A 590 17.11 28.31 11.25
N ASP A 591 17.60 28.04 12.46
CA ASP A 591 16.85 28.24 13.69
C ASP A 591 16.72 29.75 13.99
N GLN A 592 15.80 30.11 14.88
CA GLN A 592 15.62 31.50 15.31
C GLN A 592 16.94 32.14 15.75
N ILE A 593 17.14 33.39 15.34
CA ILE A 593 18.26 34.20 15.80
C ILE A 593 18.12 34.49 17.30
N GLY A 594 19.12 34.05 18.06
CA GLY A 594 19.32 34.40 19.45
C GLY A 594 20.14 35.68 19.65
N ILE A 595 19.78 36.46 20.67
CA ILE A 595 20.42 37.72 21.05
C ILE A 595 21.32 37.50 22.28
N LEU A 596 22.57 37.96 22.18
CA LEU A 596 23.52 38.05 23.29
C LEU A 596 24.01 39.50 23.42
N ASP A 597 23.29 40.31 24.19
CA ASP A 597 23.55 41.73 24.45
C ASP A 597 24.48 41.97 25.66
N ASN A 598 24.62 43.23 26.06
CA ASN A 598 25.55 43.68 27.10
C ASN A 598 25.01 43.61 28.53
N ASP A 599 23.71 43.65 28.73
CA ASP A 599 23.07 43.59 30.05
C ASP A 599 22.35 42.25 30.33
N ASN A 600 22.36 41.36 29.34
CA ASN A 600 21.95 39.97 29.37
C ASN A 600 20.45 39.81 29.64
N ASP A 601 19.64 40.76 29.16
CA ASP A 601 18.18 40.69 29.22
C ASP A 601 17.54 40.13 27.93
N GLN A 602 18.34 39.97 26.87
CA GLN A 602 18.00 39.44 25.55
C GLN A 602 17.08 40.34 24.74
N LEU A 603 17.12 41.64 25.03
CA LEU A 603 16.44 42.69 24.30
C LEU A 603 17.46 43.45 23.43
N LEU A 604 16.97 44.04 22.34
CA LEU A 604 17.78 44.93 21.52
C LEU A 604 17.30 46.36 21.75
N GLU A 605 17.90 47.04 22.72
CA GLU A 605 17.51 48.38 23.14
C GLU A 605 18.43 49.49 22.57
N GLU A 606 18.03 50.74 22.79
CA GLU A 606 18.78 51.91 22.30
C GLU A 606 20.23 51.91 22.82
N ASN A 607 21.18 52.15 21.90
CA ASN A 607 22.62 52.20 22.16
C ASN A 607 23.28 50.85 22.53
N GLU A 608 22.61 49.72 22.31
CA GLU A 608 23.16 48.41 22.67
C GLU A 608 24.02 47.78 21.58
N THR A 609 25.02 47.00 22.01
CA THR A 609 25.79 46.12 21.14
C THR A 609 25.38 44.69 21.44
N ALA A 610 24.97 43.95 20.42
CA ALA A 610 24.56 42.56 20.58
C ALA A 610 25.25 41.63 19.58
N ASN A 611 25.48 40.40 20.02
CA ASN A 611 25.87 39.30 19.14
C ASN A 611 24.63 38.50 18.75
N LEU A 612 24.47 38.25 17.45
CA LEU A 612 23.42 37.40 16.91
C LEU A 612 23.95 36.00 16.68
N VAL A 613 23.32 35.02 17.30
CA VAL A 613 23.65 33.60 17.20
C VAL A 613 22.51 32.79 16.61
N PHE A 614 22.80 31.75 15.82
CA PHE A 614 21.78 30.89 15.22
C PHE A 614 22.33 29.48 14.95
N GLY A 615 21.42 28.52 14.81
CA GLY A 615 21.72 27.18 14.32
C GLY A 615 21.50 27.08 12.81
N LEU A 616 22.47 26.53 12.09
CA LEU A 616 22.38 26.23 10.67
C LEU A 616 22.35 24.70 10.49
N ARG A 617 21.25 24.18 9.95
CA ARG A 617 21.07 22.75 9.64
C ARG A 617 21.24 22.51 8.15
N ASN A 618 21.96 21.44 7.77
CA ASN A 618 22.02 20.95 6.40
C ASN A 618 21.06 19.75 6.24
N GLY A 619 20.01 19.88 5.43
CA GLY A 619 18.97 18.87 5.27
C GLY A 619 19.27 17.78 4.24
N LEU A 620 20.28 17.97 3.39
CA LEU A 620 20.57 17.11 2.24
C LEU A 620 22.04 16.67 2.23
N ALA A 621 22.70 16.64 1.06
CA ALA A 621 24.06 16.13 0.93
C ALA A 621 25.06 16.93 1.79
N PRO A 622 26.16 16.34 2.29
CA PRO A 622 27.19 17.10 2.99
C PRO A 622 27.69 18.29 2.16
N ALA A 623 27.84 19.45 2.80
CA ALA A 623 28.27 20.68 2.15
C ALA A 623 29.62 21.15 2.72
N GLU A 624 30.54 21.56 1.83
CA GLU A 624 31.84 22.12 2.19
C GLU A 624 31.87 23.64 2.02
N ASN A 625 32.82 24.31 2.69
CA ASN A 625 33.03 25.76 2.61
C ASN A 625 31.76 26.59 2.87
N VAL A 626 30.92 26.14 3.81
CA VAL A 626 29.70 26.83 4.17
C VAL A 626 30.02 28.12 4.94
N SER A 627 29.45 29.22 4.47
CA SER A 627 29.50 30.52 5.14
C SER A 627 28.17 31.26 5.00
N VAL A 628 27.84 32.08 6.00
CA VAL A 628 26.62 32.87 6.03
C VAL A 628 26.97 34.34 6.18
N THR A 629 26.34 35.19 5.36
CA THR A 629 26.44 36.65 5.46
C THR A 629 25.12 37.24 5.91
N LEU A 630 25.14 38.06 6.96
CA LEU A 630 24.01 38.80 7.48
C LEU A 630 23.82 40.12 6.71
N VAL A 631 22.61 40.35 6.21
CA VAL A 631 22.24 41.59 5.51
C VAL A 631 20.96 42.14 6.10
N THR A 632 20.89 43.46 6.31
CA THR A 632 19.63 44.15 6.62
C THR A 632 19.58 45.48 5.89
N THR A 633 18.37 45.96 5.60
CA THR A 633 18.14 47.33 5.10
C THR A 633 17.64 48.28 6.18
N ASP A 634 17.55 47.83 7.43
CA ASP A 634 17.02 48.64 8.51
C ASP A 634 18.05 49.67 9.01
N ASP A 635 17.66 50.93 9.03
CA ASP A 635 18.53 52.04 9.43
C ASP A 635 18.77 52.10 10.96
N ALA A 636 17.99 51.36 11.76
CA ALA A 636 18.18 51.26 13.21
C ALA A 636 19.32 50.30 13.60
N VAL A 637 19.80 49.47 12.67
CA VAL A 637 20.83 48.46 12.92
C VAL A 637 22.09 48.75 12.10
N THR A 638 23.23 48.87 12.77
CA THR A 638 24.55 48.87 12.12
C THR A 638 25.23 47.53 12.33
N ILE A 639 25.40 46.75 11.25
CA ILE A 639 26.17 45.50 11.29
C ILE A 639 27.67 45.84 11.34
N THR A 640 28.38 45.29 12.32
CA THR A 640 29.82 45.50 12.54
C THR A 640 30.66 44.26 12.26
N ASP A 641 30.06 43.07 12.35
CA ASP A 641 30.57 41.81 11.83
C ASP A 641 29.41 41.05 11.17
N ASP A 642 29.53 40.78 9.87
CA ASP A 642 28.44 40.31 9.01
C ASP A 642 28.63 38.86 8.56
N THR A 643 29.73 38.20 8.89
CA THR A 643 30.10 36.91 8.30
C THR A 643 30.33 35.84 9.37
N ALA A 644 29.73 34.67 9.19
CA ALA A 644 29.96 33.48 10.00
C ALA A 644 30.46 32.33 9.10
N VAL A 645 31.58 31.69 9.46
CA VAL A 645 32.17 30.59 8.67
C VAL A 645 32.03 29.25 9.40
N PHE A 646 31.37 28.29 8.75
CA PHE A 646 31.07 26.97 9.32
C PHE A 646 31.97 25.86 8.78
N GLY A 647 32.57 26.02 7.60
CA GLY A 647 33.42 24.99 7.00
C GLY A 647 32.60 23.85 6.41
N THR A 648 32.74 22.63 6.91
CA THR A 648 31.96 21.47 6.42
C THR A 648 30.80 21.19 7.37
N ILE A 649 29.60 21.04 6.82
CA ILE A 649 28.40 20.63 7.55
C ILE A 649 27.91 19.32 6.93
N GLY A 650 27.90 18.24 7.71
CA GLY A 650 27.41 16.93 7.30
C GLY A 650 25.90 16.93 7.01
N ALA A 651 25.42 15.87 6.35
CA ALA A 651 23.99 15.67 6.13
C ALA A 651 23.24 15.51 7.47
N GLY A 652 22.12 16.21 7.62
CA GLY A 652 21.32 16.26 8.85
C GLY A 652 21.97 17.03 10.01
N GLU A 653 23.25 17.42 9.89
CA GLU A 653 24.01 18.09 10.95
C GLU A 653 23.50 19.52 11.17
N MET A 654 23.51 19.94 12.43
CA MET A 654 23.26 21.31 12.85
C MET A 654 24.50 21.87 13.53
N VAL A 655 24.90 23.08 13.12
CA VAL A 655 26.05 23.80 13.67
C VAL A 655 25.64 25.18 14.12
N LEU A 656 26.23 25.65 15.22
CA LEU A 656 25.97 26.98 15.78
C LEU A 656 27.09 27.95 15.40
N ASN A 657 26.77 29.21 15.09
CA ASN A 657 27.77 30.26 14.91
C ASN A 657 28.30 30.85 16.23
N THR A 658 28.12 30.18 17.38
CA THR A 658 28.51 30.72 18.70
C THR A 658 30.00 31.05 18.84
N ASN A 659 30.87 30.42 18.03
CA ASN A 659 32.30 30.71 17.99
C ASN A 659 32.67 31.87 17.02
N ASP A 660 31.72 32.31 16.20
CA ASP A 660 31.85 33.33 15.15
C ASP A 660 30.50 34.06 14.94
N PRO A 661 29.97 34.74 15.99
CA PRO A 661 28.65 35.36 15.93
C PRO A 661 28.66 36.62 15.05
N PHE A 662 27.50 37.00 14.50
CA PHE A 662 27.38 38.34 13.91
C PHE A 662 27.35 39.38 15.03
N THR A 663 27.91 40.56 14.81
CA THR A 663 27.85 41.66 15.80
C THR A 663 27.12 42.85 15.21
N ILE A 664 26.06 43.29 15.90
CA ILE A 664 25.25 44.45 15.53
C ILE A 664 25.31 45.54 16.59
N GLN A 665 25.03 46.77 16.18
CA GLN A 665 24.86 47.92 17.04
C GLN A 665 23.50 48.55 16.76
N ILE A 666 22.71 48.75 17.82
CA ILE A 666 21.42 49.44 17.76
C ILE A 666 21.64 50.95 17.86
N ALA A 667 20.87 51.71 17.09
CA ALA A 667 20.94 53.17 17.04
C ALA A 667 20.59 53.83 18.39
N ASP A 668 21.03 55.09 18.55
CA ASP A 668 20.92 55.82 19.81
C ASP A 668 19.47 56.23 20.17
N GLU A 669 18.56 56.23 19.20
CA GLU A 669 17.11 56.48 19.33
C GLU A 669 16.39 55.55 18.34
N ILE A 670 15.49 54.69 18.82
CA ILE A 670 14.73 53.75 17.98
C ILE A 670 13.23 53.83 18.30
N GLU A 671 12.39 53.69 17.27
CA GLU A 671 10.98 53.34 17.47
C GLU A 671 10.90 51.80 17.55
N PRO A 672 10.12 51.21 18.46
CA PRO A 672 10.03 49.74 18.55
C PRO A 672 9.43 49.12 17.28
N HIS A 673 10.10 48.15 16.67
CA HIS A 673 9.64 47.42 15.48
C HIS A 673 10.45 46.13 15.25
N GLU A 674 10.01 45.30 14.29
CA GLU A 674 10.73 44.14 13.79
C GLU A 674 11.75 44.53 12.73
N VAL A 675 12.99 44.09 12.89
CA VAL A 675 14.06 44.21 11.90
C VAL A 675 14.15 42.92 11.10
N SER A 676 14.08 43.02 9.77
CA SER A 676 14.33 41.89 8.86
C SER A 676 15.82 41.76 8.55
N PHE A 677 16.31 40.52 8.62
CA PHE A 677 17.66 40.08 8.33
C PHE A 677 17.64 38.99 7.25
N ASP A 678 18.31 39.24 6.13
CA ASP A 678 18.62 38.24 5.12
C ASP A 678 19.91 37.50 5.51
N LEU A 679 19.81 36.19 5.69
CA LEU A 679 20.95 35.29 5.86
C LEU A 679 21.30 34.67 4.51
N VAL A 680 22.34 35.20 3.86
CA VAL A 680 22.84 34.68 2.58
C VAL A 680 23.82 33.54 2.86
N ILE A 681 23.34 32.31 2.68
CA ILE A 681 24.10 31.08 2.90
C ILE A 681 24.75 30.68 1.58
N SER A 682 26.06 30.40 1.59
CA SER A 682 26.83 30.00 0.42
C SER A 682 27.72 28.80 0.72
N TRP A 683 27.99 27.94 -0.27
CA TRP A 683 28.79 26.73 -0.10
C TRP A 683 29.62 26.37 -1.35
N GLY A 684 30.48 25.36 -1.19
CA GLY A 684 31.54 24.84 -2.05
C GLY A 684 31.59 25.25 -3.53
N ASP A 685 30.51 25.04 -4.28
CA ASP A 685 30.41 25.22 -5.73
C ASP A 685 30.05 26.65 -6.18
N GLY A 686 29.82 27.55 -5.22
CA GLY A 686 29.37 28.91 -5.46
C GLY A 686 27.85 29.08 -5.46
N SER A 687 27.10 28.00 -5.19
CA SER A 687 25.67 28.07 -4.92
C SER A 687 25.39 28.87 -3.65
N HIS A 688 24.22 29.50 -3.61
CA HIS A 688 23.75 30.25 -2.47
C HIS A 688 22.23 30.20 -2.35
N THR A 689 21.74 30.39 -1.13
CA THR A 689 20.32 30.61 -0.83
C THR A 689 20.20 31.73 0.20
N THR A 690 19.03 32.36 0.27
CA THR A 690 18.76 33.42 1.24
C THR A 690 17.58 33.00 2.12
N ILE A 691 17.77 33.10 3.44
CA ILE A 691 16.72 32.86 4.42
C ILE A 691 16.49 34.17 5.18
N GLU A 692 15.26 34.67 5.16
CA GLU A 692 14.86 35.83 5.94
C GLU A 692 14.57 35.43 7.40
N GLN A 693 15.00 36.25 8.35
CA GLN A 693 14.72 36.16 9.78
C GLN A 693 14.32 37.54 10.30
N THR A 694 13.43 37.60 11.29
CA THR A 694 13.06 38.86 11.93
C THR A 694 13.45 38.89 13.40
N VAL A 695 13.81 40.06 13.90
CA VAL A 695 14.15 40.28 15.31
C VAL A 695 13.56 41.62 15.78
N ALA A 696 12.84 41.59 16.91
CA ALA A 696 12.32 42.78 17.56
C ALA A 696 13.44 43.69 18.11
N ILE A 697 13.29 45.00 17.95
CA ILE A 697 14.10 46.02 18.66
C ILE A 697 13.19 46.97 19.45
N GLY A 698 13.63 47.44 20.62
CA GLY A 698 12.85 48.27 21.55
C GLY A 698 12.59 47.59 22.91
N PRO A 699 11.88 48.27 23.84
CA PRO A 699 11.62 47.76 25.18
C PRO A 699 10.79 46.47 25.16
N ALA A 700 10.80 45.74 26.28
CA ALA A 700 10.01 44.53 26.49
C ALA A 700 8.57 44.72 25.99
N GLN A 701 8.15 43.85 25.07
CA GLN A 701 6.77 43.80 24.61
C GLN A 701 5.90 43.14 25.69
N ASP A 702 4.58 43.35 25.66
CA ASP A 702 3.69 42.89 26.75
C ASP A 702 3.61 41.35 26.88
N VAL A 703 4.01 40.61 25.83
CA VAL A 703 3.90 39.13 25.75
C VAL A 703 5.24 38.46 25.45
N LEU A 704 5.58 37.39 26.18
CA LEU A 704 6.69 36.49 25.86
C LEU A 704 6.17 35.12 25.41
N VAL A 705 6.61 34.63 24.25
CA VAL A 705 6.38 33.28 23.74
C VAL A 705 7.62 32.44 24.00
N VAL A 706 7.52 31.41 24.84
CA VAL A 706 8.61 30.50 25.19
C VAL A 706 8.45 29.19 24.43
N ASN A 707 9.42 28.91 23.56
CA ASN A 707 9.62 27.60 22.93
C ASN A 707 10.40 26.70 23.88
N ASP A 708 9.71 25.70 24.45
CA ASP A 708 10.28 24.70 25.37
C ASP A 708 10.28 23.29 24.76
N ASP A 709 10.07 23.19 23.45
CA ASP A 709 10.14 21.92 22.72
C ASP A 709 11.60 21.53 22.44
N ASP A 710 12.10 20.49 23.13
CA ASP A 710 13.47 19.95 23.11
C ASP A 710 13.94 19.41 21.74
N GLY A 711 13.11 19.48 20.68
CA GLY A 711 13.45 18.89 19.39
C GLY A 711 13.18 19.75 18.16
N ASN A 712 12.18 20.64 18.16
CA ASN A 712 11.62 21.13 16.89
C ASN A 712 11.11 22.59 16.94
N PRO A 713 11.74 23.56 16.25
CA PRO A 713 11.20 24.92 16.14
C PRO A 713 9.96 25.00 15.23
N ALA A 714 9.53 23.90 14.60
CA ALA A 714 8.45 23.89 13.64
C ALA A 714 7.09 24.34 14.20
N TYR A 715 6.86 24.37 15.51
CA TYR A 715 5.55 24.75 16.05
C TYR A 715 5.39 26.25 16.34
N LEU A 716 6.50 26.99 16.43
CA LEU A 716 6.49 28.41 16.77
C LEU A 716 5.58 29.24 15.87
N HIS A 717 5.60 28.96 14.56
CA HIS A 717 4.84 29.72 13.57
C HIS A 717 3.32 29.66 13.78
N TYR A 718 2.80 28.61 14.42
CA TYR A 718 1.37 28.51 14.75
C TYR A 718 0.97 29.49 15.86
N TYR A 719 1.88 29.77 16.80
CA TYR A 719 1.66 30.75 17.86
C TYR A 719 1.85 32.16 17.32
N THR A 720 2.95 32.43 16.62
CA THR A 720 3.26 33.76 16.08
C THR A 720 2.25 34.21 15.04
N GLY A 721 1.84 33.32 14.12
CA GLY A 721 0.79 33.64 13.13
C GLY A 721 -0.56 33.97 13.77
N ALA A 722 -0.91 33.34 14.89
CA ALA A 722 -2.12 33.65 15.63
C ALA A 722 -2.02 34.99 16.39
N LEU A 723 -0.84 35.33 16.90
CA LEU A 723 -0.55 36.60 17.58
C LEU A 723 -0.50 37.78 16.59
N GLU A 724 0.04 37.58 15.39
CA GLU A 724 0.05 38.60 14.33
C GLU A 724 -1.37 39.03 13.92
N ALA A 725 -2.34 38.10 13.96
CA ALA A 725 -3.74 38.38 13.70
C ALA A 725 -4.46 39.14 14.83
N ALA A 726 -3.90 39.12 16.04
CA ALA A 726 -4.40 39.83 17.22
C ALA A 726 -3.31 40.80 17.68
N PRO A 727 -3.19 42.01 17.08
CA PRO A 727 -1.99 42.85 17.04
C PRO A 727 -1.47 43.21 18.43
N THR A 728 -0.76 42.27 19.02
CA THR A 728 -0.20 42.27 20.35
C THR A 728 1.28 42.18 20.13
N ALA A 729 2.04 43.11 20.69
CA ALA A 729 3.47 43.03 20.54
C ALA A 729 3.99 41.88 21.43
N TYR A 730 4.84 41.04 20.87
CA TYR A 730 5.37 39.86 21.58
C TYR A 730 6.86 39.68 21.30
N GLN A 731 7.51 38.91 22.17
CA GLN A 731 8.87 38.44 21.99
C GLN A 731 8.91 36.93 22.01
N ILE A 732 9.93 36.33 21.41
CA ILE A 732 10.08 34.89 21.35
C ILE A 732 11.41 34.49 22.00
N ARG A 733 11.36 33.47 22.85
CA ARG A 733 12.52 32.89 23.51
C ARG A 733 12.56 31.38 23.28
N ASP A 734 13.74 30.86 22.91
CA ASP A 734 13.98 29.43 22.79
C ASP A 734 14.85 28.90 23.95
N ASN A 735 14.28 28.05 24.80
CA ASN A 735 14.98 27.53 25.98
C ASN A 735 16.14 26.60 25.62
N ARG A 736 16.21 26.04 24.40
CA ARG A 736 17.36 25.23 23.95
C ARG A 736 18.61 26.07 23.82
N LEU A 737 18.46 27.33 23.40
CA LEU A 737 19.56 28.27 23.21
C LEU A 737 19.99 28.92 24.52
N PHE A 738 19.02 29.26 25.37
CA PHE A 738 19.26 30.13 26.53
C PHE A 738 19.08 29.45 27.89
N GLY A 739 18.62 28.21 27.91
CA GLY A 739 18.20 27.51 29.11
C GLY A 739 16.97 28.14 29.77
N VAL A 740 16.60 27.56 30.92
CA VAL A 740 15.44 27.99 31.72
C VAL A 740 15.56 29.50 32.06
N PRO A 741 14.54 30.32 31.75
CA PRO A 741 14.54 31.74 32.07
C PRO A 741 14.62 31.97 33.59
N THR A 742 15.10 33.14 33.98
CA THR A 742 15.01 33.57 35.39
C THR A 742 13.62 34.13 35.67
N SER A 743 13.17 34.11 36.93
CA SER A 743 11.92 34.76 37.31
C SER A 743 11.96 36.27 37.06
N GLU A 744 13.13 36.91 37.24
CA GLU A 744 13.33 38.35 36.96
C GLU A 744 13.16 38.68 35.47
N HIS A 745 13.52 37.76 34.57
CA HIS A 745 13.28 37.92 33.14
C HIS A 745 11.78 37.77 32.81
N LEU A 746 11.08 36.78 33.38
CA LEU A 746 9.65 36.62 33.16
C LEU A 746 8.83 37.80 33.73
N ASP A 747 9.26 38.39 34.86
CA ASP A 747 8.60 39.54 35.49
C ASP A 747 8.61 40.82 34.61
N ASN A 748 9.35 40.83 33.50
CA ASN A 748 9.32 41.92 32.51
C ASN A 748 8.13 41.84 31.55
N PHE A 749 7.36 40.75 31.57
CA PHE A 749 6.25 40.49 30.66
C PHE A 749 4.94 40.36 31.44
N ASP A 750 3.86 40.95 30.92
CA ASP A 750 2.52 40.86 31.54
C ASP A 750 1.85 39.49 31.25
N LEU A 751 2.26 38.84 30.16
CA LEU A 751 1.82 37.52 29.75
C LEU A 751 2.98 36.66 29.23
N VAL A 752 3.04 35.41 29.70
CA VAL A 752 3.91 34.37 29.16
C VAL A 752 3.04 33.31 28.48
N ILE A 753 3.35 33.02 27.21
CA ILE A 753 2.81 31.91 26.43
C ILE A 753 3.91 30.85 26.39
N TRP A 754 3.68 29.71 27.04
CA TRP A 754 4.64 28.63 27.15
C TRP A 754 4.12 27.39 26.41
N TYR A 755 4.93 26.83 25.51
CA TYR A 755 4.54 25.61 24.81
C TYR A 755 5.64 24.55 24.77
N THR A 756 5.22 23.29 24.83
CA THR A 756 6.09 22.10 24.88
C THR A 756 6.00 21.27 23.59
N GLY A 757 5.20 21.70 22.62
CA GLY A 757 5.06 21.06 21.31
C GLY A 757 4.58 19.61 21.39
N ASP A 758 5.32 18.71 20.75
CA ASP A 758 5.03 17.28 20.72
C ASP A 758 5.74 16.43 21.77
N GLN A 759 6.44 17.06 22.71
CA GLN A 759 7.02 16.39 23.86
C GLN A 759 5.96 15.68 24.72
N THR A 760 6.29 14.49 25.20
CA THR A 760 5.42 13.70 26.09
C THR A 760 6.11 13.26 27.39
N GLU A 761 7.43 13.48 27.49
CA GLU A 761 8.26 13.24 28.66
C GLU A 761 9.16 14.46 28.90
N ASN A 762 9.42 14.81 30.16
CA ASN A 762 10.13 16.04 30.54
C ASN A 762 9.50 17.32 29.98
N THR A 763 8.17 17.32 29.82
CA THR A 763 7.38 18.43 29.29
C THR A 763 7.59 19.74 30.05
N LEU A 764 7.75 19.66 31.38
CA LEU A 764 8.18 20.78 32.23
C LEU A 764 9.09 20.27 33.33
N THR A 765 10.37 20.62 33.26
CA THR A 765 11.37 20.28 34.26
C THR A 765 11.06 20.93 35.61
N GLY A 766 11.61 20.38 36.69
CA GLY A 766 11.44 20.95 38.03
C GLY A 766 12.00 22.37 38.19
N ALA A 767 12.91 22.79 37.30
CA ALA A 767 13.44 24.16 37.28
C ALA A 767 12.45 25.13 36.61
N GLU A 768 11.87 24.75 35.48
CA GLU A 768 10.83 25.54 34.78
C GLU A 768 9.60 25.69 35.65
N GLN A 769 9.13 24.59 36.27
CA GLN A 769 8.03 24.65 37.24
C GLN A 769 8.32 25.66 38.36
N ALA A 770 9.54 25.71 38.89
CA ALA A 770 9.90 26.64 39.96
C ALA A 770 9.88 28.11 39.52
N VAL A 771 10.31 28.39 38.29
CA VAL A 771 10.31 29.73 37.71
C VAL A 771 8.88 30.19 37.40
N LEU A 772 8.07 29.33 36.77
CA LEU A 772 6.66 29.61 36.49
C LEU A 772 5.84 29.83 37.76
N MET A 773 6.07 29.03 38.82
CA MET A 773 5.43 29.27 40.12
C MET A 773 5.76 30.67 40.66
N THR A 774 7.03 31.08 40.61
CA THR A 774 7.45 32.40 41.11
C THR A 774 6.82 33.53 40.30
N TYR A 775 6.77 33.39 38.97
CA TYR A 775 6.14 34.36 38.07
C TYR A 775 4.63 34.51 38.34
N LEU A 776 3.92 33.40 38.52
CA LEU A 776 2.50 33.41 38.87
C LEU A 776 2.24 34.01 40.28
N GLU A 777 3.10 33.71 41.26
CA GLU A 777 3.05 34.31 42.60
C GLU A 777 3.25 35.85 42.57
N ASN A 778 4.00 36.35 41.58
CA ASN A 778 4.22 37.78 41.35
C ASN A 778 3.05 38.45 40.60
N GLY A 779 2.03 37.69 40.16
CA GLY A 779 0.83 38.20 39.49
C GLY A 779 0.91 38.20 37.97
N GLY A 780 1.90 37.53 37.37
CA GLY A 780 2.00 37.34 35.93
C GLY A 780 0.91 36.40 35.38
N ASN A 781 0.58 36.51 34.09
CA ASN A 781 -0.42 35.65 33.44
C ASN A 781 0.25 34.59 32.57
N LEU A 782 -0.37 33.40 32.48
CA LEU A 782 0.20 32.26 31.75
C LEU A 782 -0.81 31.62 30.79
N LEU A 783 -0.38 31.39 29.55
CA LEU A 783 -0.98 30.39 28.65
C LEU A 783 -0.01 29.22 28.54
N LEU A 784 -0.41 28.04 29.02
CA LEU A 784 0.38 26.82 28.88
C LEU A 784 -0.32 25.86 27.91
N SER A 785 0.42 25.35 26.93
CA SER A 785 -0.10 24.39 25.96
C SER A 785 0.91 23.30 25.61
N GLY A 786 0.43 22.10 25.35
CA GLY A 786 1.28 20.97 25.03
C GLY A 786 0.54 19.66 25.20
N GLN A 787 1.03 18.63 24.50
CA GLN A 787 0.54 17.26 24.69
C GLN A 787 1.30 16.56 25.82
N GLY A 788 0.73 15.52 26.43
CA GLY A 788 1.40 14.72 27.46
C GLY A 788 1.70 15.38 28.81
N ILE A 789 1.53 16.72 28.97
CA ILE A 789 1.83 17.45 30.23
C ILE A 789 1.13 16.81 31.44
N ALA A 790 -0.14 16.42 31.28
CA ALA A 790 -0.90 15.79 32.38
C ALA A 790 -0.34 14.42 32.78
N GLU A 791 0.16 13.64 31.81
CA GLU A 791 0.72 12.31 32.05
C GLU A 791 2.09 12.39 32.72
N ASP A 792 2.90 13.36 32.31
CA ASP A 792 4.26 13.56 32.81
C ASP A 792 4.27 14.21 34.20
N ILE A 793 3.70 15.40 34.35
CA ILE A 793 3.78 16.20 35.58
C ILE A 793 2.50 16.21 36.41
N GLY A 794 1.50 15.38 36.08
CA GLY A 794 0.17 15.37 36.73
C GLY A 794 0.14 15.11 38.25
N ASN A 795 1.25 14.65 38.82
CA ASN A 795 1.42 14.45 40.27
C ASN A 795 2.27 15.53 40.95
N SER A 796 2.70 16.55 40.21
CA SER A 796 3.50 17.67 40.73
C SER A 796 2.63 18.68 41.48
N MET A 797 3.28 19.44 42.37
CA MET A 797 2.63 20.58 43.05
C MET A 797 2.23 21.66 42.05
N PHE A 798 3.04 21.90 41.01
CA PHE A 798 2.71 22.87 39.97
C PHE A 798 1.40 22.51 39.27
N TYR A 799 1.23 21.25 38.89
CA TYR A 799 0.04 20.79 38.18
C TYR A 799 -1.24 20.92 39.02
N THR A 800 -1.19 20.60 40.31
CA THR A 800 -2.38 20.68 41.17
C THR A 800 -2.65 22.10 41.69
N ASP A 801 -1.61 22.78 42.18
CA ASP A 801 -1.78 24.00 42.98
C ASP A 801 -1.69 25.27 42.12
N TYR A 802 -1.10 25.19 40.92
CA TYR A 802 -0.93 26.33 40.01
C TYR A 802 -1.67 26.15 38.69
N LEU A 803 -1.67 24.95 38.09
CA LEU A 803 -2.50 24.70 36.92
C LEU A 803 -3.96 24.40 37.25
N HIS A 804 -4.30 24.26 38.54
CA HIS A 804 -5.65 23.96 39.01
C HIS A 804 -6.27 22.74 38.30
N ALA A 805 -5.47 21.71 38.02
CA ALA A 805 -5.87 20.55 37.23
C ALA A 805 -5.70 19.24 38.00
N THR A 806 -6.58 18.28 37.73
CA THR A 806 -6.38 16.86 38.09
C THR A 806 -6.38 16.04 36.81
N MET A 807 -5.41 15.13 36.67
CA MET A 807 -5.43 14.17 35.55
C MET A 807 -6.54 13.13 35.79
N GLN A 808 -7.37 12.90 34.78
CA GLN A 808 -8.32 11.79 34.77
C GLN A 808 -7.84 10.68 33.83
N PRO A 809 -7.68 9.43 34.32
CA PRO A 809 -7.34 8.32 33.44
C PRO A 809 -8.53 8.00 32.51
N GLY A 810 -8.34 8.15 31.20
CA GLY A 810 -9.38 7.91 30.20
C GLY A 810 -8.78 7.64 28.82
N ASN A 811 -9.52 6.90 27.98
CA ASN A 811 -9.14 6.67 26.58
C ASN A 811 -9.75 7.76 25.68
N THR A 812 -8.92 8.67 25.17
CA THR A 812 -9.28 9.72 24.21
C THR A 812 -8.91 9.37 22.77
N SER A 813 -8.47 8.12 22.50
CA SER A 813 -7.99 7.68 21.19
C SER A 813 -9.05 7.92 20.11
N GLY A 814 -8.84 8.92 19.26
CA GLY A 814 -9.69 9.25 18.12
C GLY A 814 -10.60 10.47 18.29
N GLN A 815 -10.73 11.08 19.47
CA GLN A 815 -11.45 12.35 19.60
C GLN A 815 -10.55 13.51 19.17
N ARG A 816 -10.96 14.24 18.14
CA ARG A 816 -10.22 15.38 17.56
C ARG A 816 -11.06 16.64 17.34
N ILE A 817 -12.31 16.62 17.83
CA ILE A 817 -13.23 17.75 17.78
C ILE A 817 -13.56 18.15 19.22
N LEU A 818 -13.40 19.43 19.51
CA LEU A 818 -13.67 20.04 20.81
C LEU A 818 -14.86 20.99 20.67
N GLN A 819 -15.72 20.99 21.68
CA GLN A 819 -16.90 21.84 21.76
C GLN A 819 -16.67 22.87 22.87
N GLY A 820 -16.88 24.14 22.54
CA GLY A 820 -16.88 25.24 23.49
C GLY A 820 -18.02 25.15 24.51
N VAL A 821 -17.82 25.76 25.67
CA VAL A 821 -18.80 25.75 26.76
C VAL A 821 -19.76 26.94 26.61
N ASP A 822 -21.07 26.66 26.60
CA ASP A 822 -22.10 27.69 26.48
C ASP A 822 -21.95 28.76 27.58
N GLY A 823 -21.81 30.02 27.17
CA GLY A 823 -21.68 31.19 28.03
C GLY A 823 -20.27 31.44 28.60
N ASP A 824 -19.27 30.64 28.23
CA ASP A 824 -17.88 30.82 28.62
C ASP A 824 -17.22 31.99 27.84
N PRO A 825 -16.41 32.84 28.51
CA PRO A 825 -15.83 34.04 27.88
C PRO A 825 -14.83 33.74 26.75
N ILE A 826 -14.27 32.53 26.68
CA ILE A 826 -13.27 32.16 25.68
C ILE A 826 -13.92 31.40 24.51
N SER A 827 -14.90 30.54 24.80
CA SER A 827 -15.32 29.47 23.88
C SER A 827 -16.81 29.43 23.52
N ASP A 828 -17.63 30.37 24.00
CA ASP A 828 -19.06 30.37 23.72
C ASP A 828 -19.34 30.27 22.21
N GLY A 829 -20.06 29.22 21.81
CA GLY A 829 -20.41 28.95 20.41
C GLY A 829 -19.29 28.38 19.53
N MET A 830 -18.09 28.10 20.07
CA MET A 830 -16.96 27.60 19.29
C MET A 830 -16.99 26.07 19.08
N VAL A 831 -16.47 25.65 17.92
CA VAL A 831 -16.11 24.25 17.62
C VAL A 831 -14.67 24.24 17.13
N VAL A 832 -13.78 23.55 17.85
CA VAL A 832 -12.34 23.53 17.57
C VAL A 832 -11.95 22.14 17.04
N SER A 833 -11.17 22.08 15.97
CA SER A 833 -10.57 20.84 15.47
C SER A 833 -9.09 20.81 15.84
N ILE A 834 -8.62 19.65 16.32
CA ILE A 834 -7.21 19.41 16.70
C ILE A 834 -6.57 18.30 15.86
N SER A 835 -7.09 18.07 14.65
CA SER A 835 -6.42 17.24 13.64
C SER A 835 -6.71 17.74 12.23
N GLY A 836 -5.83 17.44 11.27
CA GLY A 836 -5.88 17.79 9.83
C GLY A 836 -5.84 19.28 9.52
N GLY A 837 -6.20 19.62 8.28
CA GLY A 837 -6.29 21.02 7.83
C GLY A 837 -4.93 21.71 7.85
N ASP A 838 -4.93 22.96 8.28
CA ASP A 838 -3.76 23.83 8.45
C ASP A 838 -3.07 23.66 9.82
N GLY A 839 -3.39 22.63 10.60
CA GLY A 839 -2.74 22.33 11.88
C GLY A 839 -1.56 21.37 11.74
N ALA A 840 -0.72 21.28 12.78
CA ALA A 840 0.53 20.53 12.77
C ALA A 840 0.37 19.00 12.61
N ASN A 841 -0.83 18.44 12.81
CA ASN A 841 -1.12 17.01 12.68
C ASN A 841 -0.27 16.07 13.56
N ASN A 842 0.32 16.61 14.62
CA ASN A 842 1.21 15.93 15.56
C ASN A 842 0.50 15.49 16.87
N GLN A 843 -0.82 15.70 16.98
CA GLN A 843 -1.54 15.50 18.23
C GLN A 843 -1.79 14.01 18.52
N THR A 844 -0.88 13.39 19.29
CA THR A 844 -0.89 11.97 19.62
C THR A 844 -1.27 11.72 21.09
N HIS A 845 -0.89 12.59 22.02
CA HIS A 845 -1.07 12.42 23.48
C HIS A 845 -1.99 13.50 24.09
N VAL A 846 -3.29 13.47 23.75
CA VAL A 846 -4.28 14.40 24.33
C VAL A 846 -4.84 13.87 25.64
N ASN A 847 -4.83 14.67 26.71
CA ASN A 847 -5.27 14.21 28.03
C ASN A 847 -6.64 14.76 28.43
N VAL A 848 -7.42 13.94 29.16
CA VAL A 848 -8.61 14.42 29.87
C VAL A 848 -8.18 15.04 31.20
N ILE A 849 -8.61 16.26 31.45
CA ILE A 849 -8.34 16.98 32.69
C ILE A 849 -9.65 17.26 33.43
N GLU A 850 -9.55 17.45 34.75
CA GLU A 850 -10.64 17.92 35.59
C GLU A 850 -10.20 19.20 36.31
N PRO A 851 -10.88 20.35 36.08
CA PRO A 851 -10.59 21.58 36.79
C PRO A 851 -10.79 21.42 38.31
N GLN A 852 -9.88 22.01 39.10
CA GLN A 852 -9.95 22.07 40.55
C GLN A 852 -10.46 23.43 41.03
N GLU A 853 -11.13 23.42 42.19
CA GLU A 853 -11.53 24.62 42.94
C GLU A 853 -12.28 25.67 42.08
N ASP A 854 -11.61 26.80 41.81
CA ASP A 854 -12.14 27.99 41.13
C ASP A 854 -11.75 28.05 39.64
N ALA A 855 -11.16 26.98 39.08
CA ALA A 855 -10.92 26.85 37.64
C ALA A 855 -12.13 26.28 36.91
N GLU A 856 -12.34 26.71 35.67
CA GLU A 856 -13.49 26.31 34.85
C GLU A 856 -13.04 25.69 33.53
N SER A 857 -13.75 24.65 33.08
CA SER A 857 -13.55 24.07 31.74
C SER A 857 -14.12 24.99 30.68
N PHE A 858 -13.40 25.22 29.59
CA PHE A 858 -13.92 25.96 28.43
C PHE A 858 -13.91 25.17 27.12
N LEU A 859 -13.10 24.10 26.99
CA LEU A 859 -13.21 23.17 25.87
C LEU A 859 -13.42 21.75 26.38
N ASN A 860 -14.40 21.06 25.79
CA ASN A 860 -14.69 19.67 26.09
C ASN A 860 -14.59 18.81 24.82
N PHE A 861 -14.14 17.57 24.95
CA PHE A 861 -14.14 16.61 23.86
C PHE A 861 -15.55 16.32 23.35
N PHE A 862 -15.83 16.55 22.07
CA PHE A 862 -17.10 16.13 21.47
C PHE A 862 -17.10 14.61 21.17
N PRO A 863 -18.22 13.88 21.38
CA PRO A 863 -19.52 14.31 21.92
C PRO A 863 -19.64 14.17 23.45
N THR A 864 -18.53 14.01 24.15
CA THR A 864 -18.49 13.87 25.61
C THR A 864 -18.50 15.24 26.31
N THR A 865 -18.50 15.24 27.64
CA THR A 865 -18.33 16.45 28.46
C THR A 865 -17.00 16.44 29.20
N ASN A 866 -16.04 15.63 28.73
CA ASN A 866 -14.71 15.53 29.32
C ASN A 866 -13.92 16.78 28.94
N SER A 867 -13.37 17.47 29.94
CA SER A 867 -12.59 18.70 29.73
C SER A 867 -11.22 18.38 29.15
N VAL A 868 -10.76 19.25 28.26
CA VAL A 868 -9.43 19.23 27.63
C VAL A 868 -8.73 20.59 27.73
N ALA A 869 -9.45 21.62 28.15
CA ALA A 869 -8.89 22.94 28.42
C ALA A 869 -9.62 23.60 29.58
N LEU A 870 -8.86 24.33 30.41
CA LEU A 870 -9.39 25.09 31.54
C LEU A 870 -8.80 26.48 31.61
N HIS A 871 -9.52 27.38 32.27
CA HIS A 871 -9.03 28.68 32.69
C HIS A 871 -9.20 28.89 34.19
N TYR A 872 -8.39 29.78 34.76
CA TYR A 872 -8.47 30.20 36.15
C TYR A 872 -8.33 31.71 36.26
N GLN A 873 -9.08 32.30 37.20
CA GLN A 873 -9.03 33.72 37.50
C GLN A 873 -8.99 33.94 39.02
N GLY A 874 -7.83 34.38 39.53
CA GLY A 874 -7.63 34.70 40.95
C GLY A 874 -6.54 35.74 41.14
N ASP A 875 -5.47 35.37 41.86
CA ASP A 875 -4.29 36.22 42.07
C ASP A 875 -3.47 36.42 40.77
N TYR A 876 -3.65 35.52 39.81
CA TYR A 876 -3.19 35.58 38.42
C TYR A 876 -4.28 35.04 37.49
N ARG A 877 -4.08 35.14 36.16
CA ARG A 877 -4.90 34.44 35.17
C ARG A 877 -4.11 33.36 34.47
N LEU A 878 -4.79 32.26 34.20
CA LEU A 878 -4.21 31.08 33.58
C LEU A 878 -5.15 30.53 32.52
N ILE A 879 -4.56 30.07 31.42
CA ILE A 879 -5.17 29.14 30.47
C ILE A 879 -4.25 27.92 30.35
N TYR A 880 -4.82 26.73 30.48
CA TYR A 880 -4.13 25.46 30.27
C TYR A 880 -4.86 24.62 29.21
N LEU A 881 -4.14 24.29 28.14
CA LEU A 881 -4.57 23.40 27.07
C LEU A 881 -3.86 22.04 27.24
N ALA A 882 -4.60 20.96 27.47
CA ALA A 882 -4.04 19.60 27.55
C ALA A 882 -3.83 18.96 26.15
N PHE A 883 -3.50 19.81 25.19
CA PHE A 883 -3.20 19.54 23.79
C PHE A 883 -2.29 20.65 23.26
N GLY A 884 -1.57 20.37 22.17
CA GLY A 884 -0.75 21.36 21.48
C GLY A 884 -1.62 22.38 20.76
N PHE A 885 -1.39 23.66 20.96
CA PHE A 885 -2.15 24.71 20.28
C PHE A 885 -1.89 24.69 18.76
N GLU A 886 -0.71 24.23 18.34
CA GLU A 886 -0.35 23.97 16.95
C GLU A 886 -1.30 23.00 16.23
N ALA A 887 -2.01 22.16 16.99
CA ALA A 887 -2.97 21.21 16.43
C ALA A 887 -4.28 21.89 15.96
N VAL A 888 -4.59 23.09 16.48
CA VAL A 888 -5.80 23.83 16.13
C VAL A 888 -5.80 24.13 14.64
N ASN A 889 -6.90 23.80 13.96
CA ASN A 889 -7.04 24.00 12.53
C ASN A 889 -8.47 24.34 12.12
N GLN A 890 -8.59 25.09 11.03
CA GLN A 890 -9.86 25.50 10.44
C GLN A 890 -10.16 24.68 9.18
N ARG A 891 -10.49 23.39 9.33
CA ARG A 891 -10.86 22.54 8.17
C ARG A 891 -12.08 23.05 7.40
N THR A 892 -12.99 23.74 8.10
CA THR A 892 -14.22 24.27 7.52
C THR A 892 -14.46 25.67 8.07
N PRO A 893 -15.13 26.55 7.31
CA PRO A 893 -15.47 27.89 7.79
C PRO A 893 -16.28 27.92 9.09
N VAL A 894 -16.88 26.79 9.51
CA VAL A 894 -17.72 26.68 10.71
C VAL A 894 -16.91 26.36 11.97
N MET A 895 -15.67 25.88 11.82
CA MET A 895 -14.75 25.68 12.94
C MET A 895 -14.08 27.00 13.31
N ALA A 896 -13.84 27.19 14.61
CA ALA A 896 -13.08 28.32 15.10
C ALA A 896 -11.65 28.23 14.54
N SER A 897 -11.14 29.35 14.05
CA SER A 897 -9.76 29.42 13.59
C SER A 897 -8.79 29.52 14.77
N ARG A 898 -7.51 29.31 14.50
CA ARG A 898 -6.45 29.45 15.50
C ARG A 898 -6.39 30.88 16.04
N GLU A 899 -6.56 31.85 15.16
CA GLU A 899 -6.58 33.29 15.45
C GLU A 899 -7.78 33.66 16.33
N GLU A 900 -8.96 33.10 16.04
CA GLU A 900 -10.18 33.35 16.82
C GLU A 900 -10.04 32.83 18.26
N LEU A 901 -9.51 31.62 18.41
CA LEU A 901 -9.25 31.04 19.73
C LEU A 901 -8.17 31.83 20.49
N MET A 902 -7.04 32.15 19.84
CA MET A 902 -5.97 32.95 20.46
C MET A 902 -6.48 34.31 20.92
N TYR A 903 -7.22 35.03 20.07
CA TYR A 903 -7.79 36.34 20.41
C TYR A 903 -8.63 36.29 21.69
N ASN A 904 -9.54 35.31 21.80
CA ASN A 904 -10.38 35.16 22.99
C ASN A 904 -9.58 34.78 24.25
N MET A 905 -8.54 33.95 24.09
CA MET A 905 -7.63 33.60 25.18
C MET A 905 -6.84 34.83 25.67
N LEU A 906 -6.33 35.67 24.77
CA LEU A 906 -5.63 36.91 25.12
C LEU A 906 -6.56 37.89 25.86
N MET A 907 -7.78 38.09 25.36
CA MET A 907 -8.80 38.93 26.01
C MET A 907 -9.15 38.45 27.44
N PHE A 908 -9.10 37.13 27.66
CA PHE A 908 -9.27 36.57 28.99
C PHE A 908 -8.03 36.79 29.86
N LEU A 909 -6.82 36.60 29.34
CA LEU A 909 -5.58 36.67 30.12
C LEU A 909 -5.19 38.10 30.52
N ASP A 910 -5.43 39.10 29.67
CA ASP A 910 -5.27 40.50 30.02
C ASP A 910 -6.35 41.36 29.35
N PRO A 911 -7.27 41.99 30.12
CA PRO A 911 -8.37 42.76 29.56
C PRO A 911 -7.94 44.20 29.21
N ASN A 912 -6.69 44.58 29.47
CA ASN A 912 -6.12 45.90 29.16
C ASN A 912 -5.23 45.90 27.91
N VAL A 913 -4.95 44.73 27.31
CA VAL A 913 -4.27 44.68 26.01
C VAL A 913 -5.09 45.50 25.03
N ASP A 914 -4.47 46.51 24.42
CA ASP A 914 -5.05 47.34 23.36
C ASP A 914 -5.10 46.51 22.07
N VAL A 915 -5.81 45.36 22.11
CA VAL A 915 -6.06 44.56 20.91
C VAL A 915 -6.95 45.43 20.04
N VAL A 916 -6.39 45.96 18.95
CA VAL A 916 -7.22 46.50 17.87
C VAL A 916 -8.19 45.38 17.57
N THR A 917 -9.47 45.64 17.81
CA THR A 917 -10.53 44.72 17.43
C THR A 917 -10.21 44.36 15.99
N PRO A 918 -9.91 43.09 15.64
CA PRO A 918 -10.05 42.72 14.25
C PRO A 918 -11.44 43.22 13.88
N GLU A 919 -11.53 44.00 12.79
CA GLU A 919 -12.81 44.46 12.24
C GLU A 919 -13.83 43.37 12.54
N PRO A 920 -14.95 43.65 13.23
CA PRO A 920 -15.84 42.60 13.66
C PRO A 920 -16.36 41.93 12.39
N HIS A 921 -15.67 40.89 11.98
CA HIS A 921 -16.26 39.73 11.39
C HIS A 921 -17.00 39.05 12.54
N ILE A 922 -17.95 39.75 13.18
CA ILE A 922 -19.10 39.10 13.78
C ILE A 922 -19.87 38.55 12.59
N LEU A 923 -19.39 37.39 12.11
CA LEU A 923 -20.07 36.11 11.97
C LEU A 923 -21.60 36.14 11.75
N THR A 924 -22.12 37.12 11.02
CA THR A 924 -23.21 36.85 10.08
C THR A 924 -22.53 36.40 8.80
N PRO A 925 -22.64 35.11 8.43
CA PRO A 925 -22.14 34.62 7.15
C PRO A 925 -22.59 35.56 6.04
N GLU A 926 -21.70 35.98 5.13
CA GLU A 926 -22.12 36.88 4.04
C GLU A 926 -22.96 36.15 2.99
N SER A 927 -22.86 34.82 2.99
CA SER A 927 -23.52 33.92 2.06
C SER A 927 -24.08 32.70 2.79
N TYR A 928 -25.02 32.02 2.14
CA TYR A 928 -25.40 30.69 2.54
C TYR A 928 -24.27 29.69 2.22
N SER A 929 -24.00 28.75 3.13
CA SER A 929 -23.12 27.61 2.86
C SER A 929 -23.75 26.32 3.39
N LEU A 930 -23.33 25.19 2.82
CA LEU A 930 -23.85 23.86 3.15
C LEU A 930 -22.74 22.82 2.95
N SER A 931 -22.39 22.08 4.00
CA SER A 931 -21.33 21.08 3.99
C SER A 931 -21.66 19.91 4.93
N ASN A 932 -20.96 18.79 4.78
CA ASN A 932 -21.05 17.68 5.71
C ASN A 932 -19.67 17.04 5.95
N TYR A 933 -19.42 16.58 7.16
CA TYR A 933 -18.19 15.88 7.53
C TYR A 933 -18.42 14.92 8.72
N PRO A 934 -17.81 13.73 8.74
CA PRO A 934 -16.98 13.14 7.67
C PRO A 934 -17.80 12.78 6.42
N ASN A 935 -17.11 12.62 5.28
CA ASN A 935 -17.68 12.14 4.01
C ASN A 935 -16.56 11.46 3.18
N PRO A 936 -16.56 10.13 2.99
CA PRO A 936 -17.54 9.16 3.48
C PRO A 936 -17.62 9.06 5.01
N PHE A 937 -18.72 8.53 5.55
CA PHE A 937 -18.95 8.44 7.00
C PHE A 937 -19.53 7.09 7.45
N ASN A 938 -19.25 6.70 8.70
CA ASN A 938 -19.80 5.50 9.36
C ASN A 938 -19.97 5.74 10.88
N PRO A 939 -21.17 5.62 11.49
CA PRO A 939 -22.51 5.65 10.91
C PRO A 939 -23.11 7.08 10.88
N GLN A 940 -22.36 8.10 11.30
CA GLN A 940 -22.86 9.48 11.44
C GLN A 940 -22.01 10.53 10.74
N THR A 941 -22.67 11.57 10.21
CA THR A 941 -22.04 12.77 9.64
C THR A 941 -22.72 14.01 10.21
N THR A 942 -21.95 15.07 10.40
CA THR A 942 -22.46 16.38 10.80
C THR A 942 -22.68 17.21 9.55
N ILE A 943 -23.90 17.67 9.35
CA ILE A 943 -24.28 18.59 8.27
C ILE A 943 -24.29 20.00 8.84
N ALA A 944 -23.40 20.85 8.34
CA ALA A 944 -23.29 22.25 8.73
C ALA A 944 -23.85 23.17 7.64
N TYR A 945 -24.46 24.28 8.06
CA TYR A 945 -24.98 25.30 7.15
C TYR A 945 -24.95 26.69 7.77
N GLU A 946 -24.83 27.69 6.90
CA GLU A 946 -24.74 29.09 7.27
C GLU A 946 -25.90 29.91 6.72
N LEU A 947 -26.38 30.88 7.51
CA LEU A 947 -27.49 31.77 7.15
C LEU A 947 -27.05 33.23 7.27
N PRO A 948 -27.06 34.01 6.16
CA PRO A 948 -26.74 35.43 6.19
C PRO A 948 -27.83 36.30 6.82
N GLN A 949 -29.04 35.77 6.95
CA GLN A 949 -30.21 36.48 7.46
C GLN A 949 -31.19 35.51 8.10
N THR A 950 -32.03 36.02 9.00
CA THR A 950 -33.13 35.26 9.59
C THR A 950 -34.11 34.78 8.51
N THR A 951 -34.33 33.46 8.40
CA THR A 951 -35.21 32.86 7.39
C THR A 951 -35.80 31.53 7.88
N GLU A 952 -36.89 31.08 7.26
CA GLU A 952 -37.42 29.74 7.48
C GLU A 952 -36.49 28.70 6.82
N VAL A 953 -36.05 27.68 7.56
CA VAL A 953 -35.10 26.68 7.09
C VAL A 953 -35.76 25.31 7.04
N THR A 954 -35.51 24.56 5.97
CA THR A 954 -35.75 23.11 5.88
C THR A 954 -34.49 22.40 5.41
N LEU A 955 -33.95 21.50 6.24
CA LEU A 955 -32.84 20.62 5.88
C LEU A 955 -33.34 19.17 5.81
N ALA A 956 -33.23 18.55 4.64
CA ALA A 956 -33.77 17.22 4.38
C ALA A 956 -32.80 16.31 3.62
N ILE A 957 -32.88 15.02 3.90
CA ILE A 957 -32.08 13.94 3.29
C ILE A 957 -32.93 13.18 2.27
N TYR A 958 -32.35 12.86 1.13
CA TYR A 958 -32.94 12.13 0.02
C TYR A 958 -32.03 10.99 -0.42
N ASP A 959 -32.58 9.94 -1.01
CA ASP A 959 -31.79 8.97 -1.76
C ASP A 959 -31.43 9.47 -3.17
N ILE A 960 -30.61 8.70 -3.91
CA ILE A 960 -30.21 9.03 -5.29
C ILE A 960 -31.40 9.08 -6.27
N GLN A 961 -32.55 8.49 -5.95
CA GLN A 961 -33.78 8.61 -6.75
C GLN A 961 -34.62 9.84 -6.36
N GLY A 962 -34.15 10.67 -5.42
CA GLY A 962 -34.82 11.87 -4.95
C GLY A 962 -35.99 11.61 -3.99
N ARG A 963 -36.11 10.40 -3.42
CA ARG A 963 -37.13 10.10 -2.40
C ARG A 963 -36.67 10.64 -1.04
N LEU A 964 -37.57 11.31 -0.32
CA LEU A 964 -37.30 11.86 1.00
C LEU A 964 -37.05 10.72 2.00
N ILE A 965 -35.89 10.75 2.64
CA ILE A 965 -35.48 9.82 3.70
C ILE A 965 -35.83 10.38 5.08
N ARG A 966 -35.45 11.64 5.35
CA ARG A 966 -35.68 12.29 6.65
C ARG A 966 -35.53 13.81 6.57
N THR A 967 -36.38 14.55 7.27
CA THR A 967 -36.16 15.98 7.54
C THR A 967 -35.43 16.13 8.88
N LEU A 968 -34.29 16.82 8.89
CA LEU A 968 -33.46 17.03 10.08
C LEU A 968 -33.80 18.34 10.79
N VAL A 969 -34.10 19.40 10.02
CA VAL A 969 -34.44 20.72 10.54
C VAL A 969 -35.65 21.26 9.78
N HIS A 970 -36.60 21.85 10.51
CA HIS A 970 -37.71 22.63 9.95
C HIS A 970 -38.12 23.73 10.94
N GLY A 971 -37.89 25.00 10.60
CA GLY A 971 -38.28 26.14 11.43
C GLY A 971 -37.51 27.44 11.11
N ALA A 972 -37.91 28.55 11.73
CA ALA A 972 -37.24 29.85 11.62
C ALA A 972 -35.91 29.87 12.39
N HIS A 973 -34.82 30.18 11.69
CA HIS A 973 -33.49 30.36 12.27
C HIS A 973 -33.02 31.81 12.05
N SER A 974 -32.26 32.38 13.00
CA SER A 974 -31.63 33.70 12.86
C SER A 974 -30.43 33.66 11.90
N ALA A 975 -29.85 34.81 11.57
CA ALA A 975 -28.54 34.82 10.90
C ALA A 975 -27.49 34.16 11.80
N GLY A 976 -26.62 33.33 11.24
CA GLY A 976 -25.61 32.57 12.00
C GLY A 976 -25.25 31.24 11.36
N ARG A 977 -24.33 30.51 12.01
CA ARG A 977 -23.88 29.16 11.63
C ARG A 977 -24.64 28.10 12.41
N TYR A 978 -24.98 27.00 11.78
CA TYR A 978 -25.77 25.91 12.36
C TYR A 978 -25.21 24.56 11.94
N SER A 979 -25.44 23.53 12.77
CA SER A 979 -25.13 22.15 12.41
C SER A 979 -26.17 21.18 12.95
N THR A 980 -26.28 20.00 12.31
CA THR A 980 -27.11 18.90 12.79
C THR A 980 -26.53 17.57 12.35
N VAL A 981 -26.79 16.51 13.10
CA VAL A 981 -26.24 15.17 12.82
C VAL A 981 -27.26 14.32 12.08
N TRP A 982 -26.80 13.64 11.04
CA TRP A 982 -27.52 12.50 10.49
C TRP A 982 -26.80 11.20 10.84
N ASN A 983 -27.53 10.26 11.43
CA ASN A 983 -27.02 8.99 11.95
C ASN A 983 -27.36 7.79 11.04
N GLY A 984 -27.52 8.02 9.74
CA GLY A 984 -27.85 6.98 8.77
C GLY A 984 -29.22 6.32 9.01
N ARG A 985 -30.21 7.06 9.55
CA ARG A 985 -31.58 6.55 9.80
C ARG A 985 -32.65 7.39 9.12
N ASP A 986 -33.71 6.73 8.67
CA ASP A 986 -34.91 7.35 8.09
C ASP A 986 -35.84 7.97 9.15
N SER A 987 -36.99 8.50 8.71
CA SER A 987 -38.00 9.11 9.58
C SER A 987 -38.65 8.15 10.58
N ASP A 988 -38.66 6.84 10.31
CA ASP A 988 -39.18 5.80 11.20
C ASP A 988 -38.10 5.26 12.15
N GLY A 989 -36.90 5.85 12.10
CA GLY A 989 -35.75 5.47 12.91
C GLY A 989 -35.05 4.20 12.44
N GLN A 990 -35.39 3.67 11.27
CA GLN A 990 -34.75 2.49 10.68
C GLN A 990 -33.44 2.89 9.99
N PRO A 991 -32.38 2.06 10.09
CA PRO A 991 -31.13 2.33 9.40
C PRO A 991 -31.31 2.20 7.89
N VAL A 992 -30.77 3.15 7.12
CA VAL A 992 -30.75 3.10 5.65
C VAL A 992 -29.51 2.33 5.14
N GLY A 993 -29.50 1.85 3.89
CA GLY A 993 -28.39 1.07 3.33
C GLY A 993 -27.10 1.88 3.12
N SER A 994 -25.95 1.23 2.94
CA SER A 994 -24.74 1.92 2.45
C SER A 994 -24.97 2.50 1.07
N GLY A 995 -24.37 3.65 0.77
CA GLY A 995 -24.51 4.30 -0.53
C GLY A 995 -24.54 5.82 -0.46
N VAL A 996 -24.78 6.43 -1.62
CA VAL A 996 -24.82 7.88 -1.77
C VAL A 996 -26.21 8.41 -1.38
N TYR A 997 -26.22 9.51 -0.62
CA TYR A 997 -27.40 10.25 -0.22
C TYR A 997 -27.24 11.72 -0.59
N VAL A 998 -28.35 12.42 -0.80
CA VAL A 998 -28.38 13.85 -1.08
C VAL A 998 -28.98 14.57 0.11
N TYR A 999 -28.30 15.58 0.65
CA TYR A 999 -28.87 16.48 1.65
C TYR A 999 -29.11 17.86 1.04
N ARG A 1000 -30.25 18.46 1.35
CA ARG A 1000 -30.70 19.72 0.76
C ARG A 1000 -31.13 20.71 1.83
N LEU A 1001 -30.54 21.90 1.79
CA LEU A 1001 -31.00 23.07 2.52
C LEU A 1001 -31.97 23.85 1.64
N THR A 1002 -33.11 24.25 2.20
CA THR A 1002 -34.10 25.11 1.53
C THR A 1002 -34.51 26.22 2.48
N THR A 1003 -34.43 27.45 2.00
CA THR A 1003 -34.94 28.66 2.67
C THR A 1003 -35.92 29.40 1.76
N ASP A 1004 -36.45 30.54 2.21
CA ASP A 1004 -37.36 31.35 1.40
C ASP A 1004 -36.73 31.86 0.09
N THR A 1005 -35.40 32.02 0.07
CA THR A 1005 -34.65 32.66 -1.03
C THR A 1005 -33.45 31.86 -1.54
N PHE A 1006 -33.08 30.77 -0.87
CA PHE A 1006 -31.90 29.97 -1.20
C PHE A 1006 -32.22 28.47 -1.14
N SER A 1007 -31.65 27.68 -2.06
CA SER A 1007 -31.66 26.22 -1.95
C SER A 1007 -30.36 25.65 -2.53
N ASP A 1008 -29.71 24.79 -1.76
CA ASP A 1008 -28.50 24.08 -2.18
C ASP A 1008 -28.62 22.59 -1.81
N SER A 1009 -28.01 21.72 -2.61
CA SER A 1009 -28.00 20.27 -2.41
C SER A 1009 -26.60 19.71 -2.61
N ARG A 1010 -26.20 18.80 -1.73
CA ARG A 1010 -24.88 18.18 -1.71
C ARG A 1010 -25.00 16.67 -1.51
N THR A 1011 -23.95 15.93 -1.86
CA THR A 1011 -23.91 14.47 -1.77
C THR A 1011 -23.05 14.00 -0.60
N MET A 1012 -23.47 12.93 0.06
CA MET A 1012 -22.72 12.27 1.14
C MET A 1012 -22.76 10.76 0.97
N MET A 1013 -21.69 10.07 1.37
CA MET A 1013 -21.53 8.62 1.24
C MET A 1013 -21.55 7.95 2.62
N LEU A 1014 -22.55 7.11 2.86
CA LEU A 1014 -22.62 6.25 4.04
C LEU A 1014 -21.93 4.92 3.73
N MET A 1015 -20.89 4.59 4.51
CA MET A 1015 -20.25 3.26 4.50
C MET A 1015 -20.65 2.53 5.78
N LYS A 1016 -21.01 1.25 5.66
CA LYS A 1016 -21.36 0.42 6.82
C LYS A 1016 -20.34 -0.67 6.99
#